data_AF-A0A6L6GGI1-F1
#
_entry.id   AF-A0A6L6GGI1-F1
#
_cell.length_a   1.000
_cell.length_b   1.000
_cell.length_c   1.000
_cell.angle_alpha   90.00
_cell.angle_beta   90.00
_cell.angle_gamma   90.00
#
_symmetry.space_group_name_H-M   'P 1'
#
loop_
_entity.id
_entity.type
_entity.pdbx_description
1 polymer ?
#
loop_
_entity_poly.entity_id
_entity_poly.type
_entity_poly.pdbx_seq_one_letter_code
_entity_poly.pdbx_strand_id
1 'polypeptide(L)'
;MSLIKGNQYFRKGDYLFALKEYEKISKDNPLYDQAQFNIQYLNKIDKKERPLVKNDVDKPLLSIVMPVFNVGPYLDASILSVLSQTVKDFELIIINDASTDDGKKIIQMYQSIDKRIKFVDLKFNTLGGAGIPSNVGIELALGEYIGFVDSDDWVNPEAFEKMLLAAEKFKAELVIADFNTFDQNSRDVSAAYDKKNWEGIPLETEINTEKYPQLYRLSPVPWRKLYRADFLKNHEICYPEGDYFYEDNPLHWFVLSAAKKVVLQDHIVSYHRMARAGQTMSSATYKLAALAQHLNTISDHLIQNYSKDQIKFDEFYDYCYRTDWVATRQEDVVTGNIIKKLFSKIYLKTQEALPPKNVRPNFKKKFDSFKDAYPDLDLTIIIPVFNCEDLINSTLDSVLKIKKIKFNIILMDDGSTDKTQKICEKYCTKHNNIHFYQQANKGAGRARNAVIPLCTGEYTYFLDADDVVSATDLENALQEAQKAKYDLHFIKYKIEFFEEKKSRDMFDADEKIWQEAIITKDNDKKIELASGLINYPWNRLIKTSLLHSENIFFGSTVVHNDIPFHWHSIISAKNIGFSNYSVCTHRKFTERNQITNISDARRLMVFEALRFTNSSIQHYSDYIKIKKTWSEFAKHIVVWAKDRVPETHMNDYEEMKSELFNNLEIEVKRNV
;
A
#
# COMPACT_ATOMS: atom_id res chain seq x y z
N MET A 1 3.28 15.62 29.97
CA MET A 1 4.19 16.67 29.45
C MET A 1 5.65 16.43 29.80
N SER A 2 5.97 15.97 31.02
CA SER A 2 7.37 15.77 31.45
C SER A 2 8.13 14.74 30.61
N LEU A 3 7.53 13.62 30.20
CA LEU A 3 8.20 12.64 29.32
C LEU A 3 8.64 13.26 27.98
N ILE A 4 7.77 14.07 27.36
CA ILE A 4 8.05 14.76 26.09
C ILE A 4 9.21 15.75 26.28
N LYS A 5 9.18 16.56 27.34
CA LYS A 5 10.26 17.51 27.64
C LYS A 5 11.57 16.79 27.94
N GLY A 6 11.53 15.69 28.71
CA GLY A 6 12.68 14.85 29.00
C GLY A 6 13.31 14.32 27.72
N ASN A 7 12.50 13.77 26.81
CA ASN A 7 12.94 13.31 25.49
C ASN A 7 13.53 14.45 24.65
N GLN A 8 12.95 15.65 24.67
CA GLN A 8 13.51 16.82 23.98
C GLN A 8 14.88 17.21 24.51
N TYR A 9 15.09 17.21 25.83
CA TYR A 9 16.40 17.46 26.43
C TYR A 9 17.38 16.33 26.09
N PHE A 10 16.94 15.08 26.16
CA PHE A 10 17.76 13.92 25.81
C PHE A 10 18.31 14.03 24.39
N ARG A 11 17.46 14.35 23.41
CA ARG A 11 17.85 14.56 22.00
C ARG A 11 18.86 15.68 21.79
N LYS A 12 18.88 16.69 22.67
CA LYS A 12 19.83 17.81 22.63
C LYS A 12 21.16 17.50 23.32
N GLY A 13 21.29 16.34 23.95
CA GLY A 13 22.42 16.01 24.81
C GLY A 13 22.35 16.63 26.22
N ASP A 14 21.21 17.25 26.58
CA ASP A 14 20.99 17.89 27.87
C ASP A 14 20.57 16.87 28.94
N TYR A 15 21.40 15.85 29.17
CA TYR A 15 21.06 14.66 29.97
C TYR A 15 20.59 14.98 31.41
N LEU A 16 21.18 15.99 32.04
CA LEU A 16 20.78 16.43 33.38
C LEU A 16 19.34 16.96 33.41
N PHE A 17 18.94 17.73 32.39
CA PHE A 17 17.58 18.24 32.27
C PHE A 17 16.60 17.14 31.88
N ALA A 18 17.04 16.19 31.05
CA ALA A 18 16.26 15.00 30.73
C ALA A 18 15.92 14.20 31.99
N LEU A 19 16.93 13.87 32.81
CA LEU A 19 16.77 13.20 34.11
C LEU A 19 15.74 13.89 35.00
N LYS A 20 15.89 15.22 35.19
CA LYS A 20 14.96 16.02 36.00
C LYS A 20 13.52 15.98 35.51
N GLU A 21 13.29 15.90 34.20
CA GLU A 21 11.93 15.79 33.66
C GLU A 21 11.36 14.38 33.81
N TYR A 22 12.18 13.33 33.67
CA TYR A 22 11.76 11.95 33.91
C TYR A 22 11.41 11.69 35.37
N GLU A 23 12.18 12.23 36.32
CA GLU A 23 11.94 12.10 37.77
C GLU A 23 10.61 12.73 38.24
N LYS A 24 10.02 13.64 37.45
CA LYS A 24 8.70 14.24 37.75
C LYS A 24 7.53 13.29 37.52
N ILE A 25 7.74 12.17 36.84
CA ILE A 25 6.69 11.21 36.53
C ILE A 25 6.48 10.32 37.77
N SER A 26 5.26 10.32 38.30
CA SER A 26 4.90 9.60 39.53
C SER A 26 4.67 8.11 39.30
N LYS A 27 4.79 7.29 40.35
CA LYS A 27 4.67 5.81 40.29
C LYS A 27 3.33 5.29 39.78
N ASP A 28 2.26 6.04 40.04
CA ASP A 28 0.89 5.78 39.61
C ASP A 28 0.64 6.20 38.15
N ASN A 29 1.59 6.89 37.52
CA ASN A 29 1.47 7.30 36.12
C ASN A 29 1.78 6.11 35.18
N PRO A 30 0.97 5.88 34.14
CA PRO A 30 1.22 4.82 33.14
C PRO A 30 2.59 4.92 32.44
N LEU A 31 3.25 6.08 32.48
CA LEU A 31 4.57 6.33 31.88
C LEU A 31 5.75 6.20 32.87
N TYR A 32 5.51 5.78 34.11
CA TYR A 32 6.54 5.72 35.15
C TYR A 32 7.69 4.78 34.78
N ASP A 33 7.37 3.56 34.35
CA ASP A 33 8.39 2.56 34.02
C ASP A 33 9.28 3.03 32.87
N GLN A 34 8.70 3.70 31.88
CA GLN A 34 9.43 4.34 30.81
C GLN A 34 10.38 5.44 31.33
N ALA A 35 9.92 6.26 32.27
CA ALA A 35 10.72 7.31 32.89
C ALA A 35 11.91 6.73 33.66
N GLN A 36 11.68 5.68 34.46
CA GLN A 36 12.73 4.99 35.21
C GLN A 36 13.77 4.36 34.29
N PHE A 37 13.35 3.77 33.17
CA PHE A 37 14.28 3.26 32.18
C PHE A 37 15.16 4.37 31.59
N ASN A 38 14.56 5.49 31.17
CA ASN A 38 15.33 6.60 30.60
C ASN A 38 16.35 7.14 31.60
N ILE A 39 15.99 7.18 32.89
CA ILE A 39 16.91 7.52 33.99
C ILE A 39 18.06 6.50 34.06
N GLN A 40 17.77 5.21 34.10
CA GLN A 40 18.78 4.15 34.15
C GLN A 40 19.70 4.18 32.93
N TYR A 41 19.15 4.43 31.74
CA TYR A 41 19.89 4.50 30.49
C TYR A 41 20.82 5.71 30.45
N LEU A 42 20.33 6.88 30.83
CA LEU A 42 21.14 8.09 30.97
C LEU A 42 22.28 7.89 31.96
N ASN A 43 22.01 7.24 33.08
CA ASN A 43 23.03 6.90 34.07
C ASN A 43 24.10 5.95 33.53
N LYS A 44 23.80 5.10 32.53
CA LYS A 44 24.79 4.24 31.86
C LYS A 44 25.64 5.00 30.85
N ILE A 45 25.01 5.90 30.06
CA ILE A 45 25.72 6.79 29.13
C ILE A 45 26.74 7.64 29.88
N ASP A 46 26.31 8.27 30.98
CA ASP A 46 27.15 9.17 31.79
C ASP A 46 28.35 8.42 32.41
N LYS A 47 28.20 7.12 32.72
CA LYS A 47 29.25 6.29 33.31
C LYS A 47 30.27 5.69 32.33
N LYS A 48 30.19 5.96 31.01
CA LYS A 48 31.00 5.29 29.98
C LYS A 48 30.96 3.74 30.04
N GLU A 49 30.02 3.14 30.76
CA GLU A 49 29.77 1.71 30.73
C GLU A 49 29.03 1.40 29.44
N ARG A 50 29.79 1.21 28.35
CA ARG A 50 29.23 0.66 27.10
C ARG A 50 28.54 -0.66 27.45
N PRO A 51 27.28 -0.88 27.06
CA PRO A 51 26.68 -2.19 27.20
C PRO A 51 27.56 -3.22 26.48
N LEU A 52 27.99 -4.24 27.22
CA LEU A 52 28.72 -5.39 26.70
C LEU A 52 27.81 -6.15 25.73
N VAL A 53 27.77 -5.73 24.47
CA VAL A 53 27.21 -6.55 23.39
C VAL A 53 28.39 -7.18 22.68
N LYS A 54 28.63 -8.47 22.95
CA LYS A 54 29.39 -9.32 22.04
C LYS A 54 28.52 -9.52 20.79
N ASN A 55 28.76 -8.73 19.75
CA ASN A 55 28.27 -9.01 18.40
C ASN A 55 29.20 -10.04 17.75
N ASP A 56 29.11 -11.31 18.17
CA ASP A 56 29.81 -12.44 17.53
C ASP A 56 28.91 -13.69 17.52
N VAL A 57 27.64 -13.53 17.18
CA VAL A 57 26.82 -14.63 16.66
C VAL A 57 26.28 -14.16 15.33
N ASP A 58 26.62 -14.86 14.24
CA ASP A 58 26.27 -14.50 12.85
C ASP A 58 24.74 -14.39 12.61
N LYS A 59 23.90 -14.70 13.60
CA LYS A 59 22.44 -14.69 13.51
C LYS A 59 21.80 -14.43 14.90
N PRO A 60 21.04 -13.34 15.12
CA PRO A 60 20.32 -13.10 16.38
C PRO A 60 19.13 -14.08 16.55
N LEU A 61 18.66 -14.29 17.78
CA LEU A 61 17.43 -15.06 18.01
C LEU A 61 16.18 -14.35 17.48
N LEU A 62 16.10 -13.02 17.66
CA LEU A 62 14.92 -12.21 17.35
C LEU A 62 15.27 -11.01 16.45
N SER A 63 14.50 -10.79 15.40
CA SER A 63 14.45 -9.52 14.67
C SER A 63 13.18 -8.77 15.01
N ILE A 64 13.31 -7.52 15.42
CA ILE A 64 12.17 -6.63 15.68
C ILE A 64 12.12 -5.60 14.56
N VAL A 65 11.03 -5.60 13.78
CA VAL A 65 10.81 -4.68 12.66
C VAL A 65 9.97 -3.50 13.12
N MET A 66 10.44 -2.28 12.84
CA MET A 66 9.78 -1.03 13.19
C MET A 66 9.69 -0.10 11.97
N PRO A 67 8.54 -0.05 11.28
CA PRO A 67 8.30 0.91 10.21
C PRO A 67 8.07 2.32 10.80
N VAL A 68 8.71 3.35 10.23
CA VAL A 68 8.67 4.74 10.73
C VAL A 68 8.25 5.70 9.62
N PHE A 69 7.19 6.48 9.86
CA PHE A 69 6.82 7.61 9.00
C PHE A 69 6.19 8.75 9.80
N ASN A 70 6.90 9.88 9.91
CA ASN A 70 6.40 11.12 10.53
C ASN A 70 5.80 10.95 11.95
N VAL A 71 6.49 10.18 12.80
CA VAL A 71 6.11 9.91 14.21
C VAL A 71 7.17 10.36 15.22
N GLY A 72 8.03 11.30 14.83
CA GLY A 72 9.10 11.85 15.65
C GLY A 72 8.70 12.19 17.09
N PRO A 73 7.52 12.74 17.40
CA PRO A 73 7.10 13.00 18.78
C PRO A 73 6.97 11.76 19.68
N TYR A 74 6.80 10.57 19.12
CA TYR A 74 6.53 9.32 19.84
C TYR A 74 7.71 8.34 19.81
N LEU A 75 8.55 8.47 18.77
CA LEU A 75 9.59 7.51 18.40
C LEU A 75 10.60 7.16 19.50
N ASP A 76 10.97 8.11 20.37
CA ASP A 76 11.85 7.81 21.51
C ASP A 76 11.27 6.72 22.40
N ALA A 77 10.01 6.86 22.80
CA ALA A 77 9.38 5.91 23.72
C ALA A 77 9.30 4.52 23.09
N SER A 78 8.98 4.46 21.80
CA SER A 78 8.94 3.24 21.02
C SER A 78 10.30 2.54 20.97
N ILE A 79 11.35 3.25 20.52
CA ILE A 79 12.70 2.68 20.43
C ILE A 79 13.21 2.25 21.81
N LEU A 80 13.08 3.12 22.83
CA LEU A 80 13.51 2.81 24.18
C LEU A 80 12.79 1.58 24.76
N SER A 81 11.49 1.43 24.52
CA SER A 81 10.73 0.26 24.99
C SER A 81 11.25 -1.05 24.39
N VAL A 82 11.67 -1.04 23.12
CA VAL A 82 12.32 -2.18 22.46
C VAL A 82 13.72 -2.41 23.00
N LEU A 83 14.54 -1.37 23.15
CA LEU A 83 15.89 -1.51 23.71
C LEU A 83 15.89 -2.01 25.16
N SER A 84 14.77 -1.80 25.88
CA SER A 84 14.56 -2.20 27.28
C SER A 84 14.15 -3.66 27.48
N GLN A 85 13.88 -4.41 26.41
CA GLN A 85 13.44 -5.80 26.49
C GLN A 85 14.40 -6.67 27.32
N THR A 86 13.85 -7.60 28.10
CA THR A 86 14.62 -8.56 28.90
C THR A 86 15.47 -9.48 28.02
N VAL A 87 14.96 -9.87 26.85
CA VAL A 87 15.71 -10.52 25.77
C VAL A 87 16.87 -9.62 25.32
N LYS A 88 18.09 -10.17 25.28
CA LYS A 88 19.29 -9.41 24.85
C LYS A 88 19.77 -9.76 23.45
N ASP A 89 19.49 -10.98 23.01
CA ASP A 89 19.87 -11.49 21.69
C ASP A 89 18.82 -11.12 20.64
N PHE A 90 18.83 -9.84 20.23
CA PHE A 90 17.96 -9.35 19.17
C PHE A 90 18.62 -8.24 18.35
N GLU A 91 18.09 -8.04 17.16
CA GLU A 91 18.31 -6.84 16.35
C GLU A 91 17.01 -6.02 16.23
N LEU A 92 17.15 -4.70 16.16
CA LEU A 92 16.05 -3.77 15.90
C LEU A 92 16.25 -3.17 14.51
N ILE A 93 15.38 -3.54 13.57
CA ILE A 93 15.41 -3.09 12.18
C ILE A 93 14.39 -1.96 12.05
N ILE A 94 14.91 -0.73 11.93
CA ILE A 94 14.09 0.48 11.78
C ILE A 94 14.12 0.89 10.31
N ILE A 95 12.95 0.88 9.68
CA ILE A 95 12.77 1.29 8.29
C ILE A 95 12.08 2.65 8.27
N ASN A 96 12.85 3.72 8.00
CA ASN A 96 12.29 5.06 7.83
C ASN A 96 11.77 5.22 6.40
N ASP A 97 10.46 5.41 6.26
CA ASP A 97 9.77 5.54 4.98
C ASP A 97 9.74 7.00 4.47
N ALA A 98 10.94 7.60 4.39
CA ALA A 98 11.17 8.99 4.01
C ALA A 98 10.42 10.02 4.90
N SER A 99 10.52 9.87 6.22
CA SER A 99 9.99 10.88 7.16
C SER A 99 10.56 12.28 6.89
N THR A 100 9.68 13.26 7.01
CA THR A 100 9.96 14.70 6.83
C THR A 100 10.15 15.44 8.16
N ASP A 101 9.89 14.77 9.29
CA ASP A 101 10.12 15.28 10.63
C ASP A 101 11.52 14.89 11.17
N ASP A 102 11.76 15.11 12.46
CA ASP A 102 13.04 14.77 13.10
C ASP A 102 13.25 13.25 13.31
N GLY A 103 12.34 12.38 12.83
CA GLY A 103 12.40 10.92 12.97
C GLY A 103 13.77 10.34 12.60
N LYS A 104 14.30 10.72 11.42
CA LYS A 104 15.63 10.28 10.96
C LYS A 104 16.75 10.61 11.95
N LYS A 105 16.79 11.82 12.50
CA LYS A 105 17.83 12.24 13.45
C LYS A 105 17.73 11.46 14.75
N ILE A 106 16.51 11.19 15.22
CA ILE A 106 16.25 10.39 16.42
C ILE A 106 16.80 8.98 16.24
N ILE A 107 16.51 8.34 15.09
CA ILE A 107 17.01 6.99 14.80
C ILE A 107 18.53 6.96 14.74
N GLN A 108 19.16 7.90 14.05
CA GLN A 108 20.62 8.00 13.95
C GLN A 108 21.28 8.19 15.32
N MET A 109 20.67 8.99 16.21
CA MET A 109 21.12 9.13 17.58
C MET A 109 21.10 7.77 18.31
N TYR A 110 19.98 7.04 18.28
CA TYR A 110 19.89 5.72 18.93
C TYR A 110 20.84 4.69 18.33
N GLN A 111 21.01 4.69 17.00
CA GLN A 111 21.98 3.81 16.32
C GLN A 111 23.43 4.09 16.76
N SER A 112 23.77 5.35 17.06
CA SER A 112 25.12 5.70 17.52
C SER A 112 25.44 5.14 18.91
N ILE A 113 24.41 4.93 19.75
CA ILE A 113 24.53 4.50 21.15
C ILE A 113 24.23 3.01 21.35
N ASP A 114 23.44 2.37 20.49
CA ASP A 114 23.14 0.93 20.55
C ASP A 114 23.35 0.26 19.18
N LYS A 115 24.29 -0.70 19.14
CA LYS A 115 24.69 -1.39 17.91
C LYS A 115 23.70 -2.44 17.43
N ARG A 116 22.67 -2.76 18.21
CA ARG A 116 21.58 -3.67 17.78
C ARG A 116 20.65 -3.01 16.76
N ILE A 117 20.72 -1.68 16.60
CA ILE A 117 19.87 -0.95 15.66
C ILE A 117 20.45 -1.01 14.24
N LYS A 118 19.69 -1.62 13.34
CA LYS A 118 19.87 -1.53 11.89
C LYS A 118 18.92 -0.47 11.35
N PHE A 119 19.48 0.60 10.80
CA PHE A 119 18.71 1.71 10.26
C PHE A 119 18.74 1.67 8.72
N VAL A 120 17.56 1.63 8.11
CA VAL A 120 17.36 1.80 6.67
C VAL A 120 16.57 3.08 6.43
N ASP A 121 17.11 3.97 5.62
CA ASP A 121 16.52 5.26 5.28
C ASP A 121 16.04 5.24 3.83
N LEU A 122 14.74 4.98 3.61
CA LEU A 122 14.15 5.04 2.29
C LEU A 122 14.17 6.49 1.79
N LYS A 123 14.57 6.67 0.54
CA LYS A 123 14.71 8.00 -0.07
C LYS A 123 13.36 8.64 -0.40
N PHE A 124 12.33 7.82 -0.60
CA PHE A 124 10.99 8.24 -1.02
C PHE A 124 9.94 7.49 -0.22
N ASN A 125 8.79 8.15 0.00
CA ASN A 125 7.69 7.55 0.74
C ASN A 125 6.96 6.51 -0.14
N THR A 126 6.88 5.29 0.38
CA THR A 126 6.28 4.14 -0.30
C THR A 126 4.74 4.18 -0.34
N LEU A 127 4.13 3.30 -1.15
CA LEU A 127 2.68 3.10 -1.15
C LEU A 127 2.23 2.35 0.13
N GLY A 128 1.00 2.60 0.59
CA GLY A 128 0.34 1.62 1.48
C GLY A 128 0.69 1.63 2.96
N GLY A 129 1.22 2.74 3.50
CA GLY A 129 1.42 2.85 4.95
C GLY A 129 2.59 2.00 5.46
N ALA A 130 2.35 1.13 6.44
CA ALA A 130 3.41 0.40 7.14
C ALA A 130 3.81 -0.90 6.42
N GLY A 131 2.99 -1.38 5.47
CA GLY A 131 3.19 -2.66 4.77
C GLY A 131 4.51 -2.77 4.00
N ILE A 132 4.79 -1.90 3.04
CA ILE A 132 6.03 -1.97 2.23
C ILE A 132 7.29 -1.81 3.12
N PRO A 133 7.37 -0.83 4.03
CA PRO A 133 8.50 -0.74 4.95
C PRO A 133 8.64 -2.01 5.82
N SER A 134 7.53 -2.63 6.22
CA SER A 134 7.57 -3.90 6.94
C SER A 134 8.09 -5.07 6.10
N ASN A 135 7.73 -5.14 4.81
CA ASN A 135 8.29 -6.14 3.88
C ASN A 135 9.81 -6.00 3.75
N VAL A 136 10.32 -4.77 3.59
CA VAL A 136 11.77 -4.50 3.62
C VAL A 136 12.40 -4.98 4.94
N GLY A 137 11.72 -4.75 6.06
CA GLY A 137 12.16 -5.25 7.36
C GLY A 137 12.19 -6.78 7.47
N ILE A 138 11.19 -7.47 6.93
CA ILE A 138 11.12 -8.94 6.87
C ILE A 138 12.29 -9.50 6.05
N GLU A 139 12.59 -8.91 4.89
CA GLU A 139 13.69 -9.35 4.02
C GLU A 139 15.07 -9.20 4.68
N LEU A 140 15.24 -8.16 5.49
CA LEU A 140 16.50 -7.87 6.21
C LEU A 140 16.64 -8.64 7.53
N ALA A 141 15.56 -9.25 8.01
CA ALA A 141 15.54 -9.97 9.28
C ALA A 141 16.45 -11.20 9.23
N LEU A 142 17.37 -11.26 10.19
CA LEU A 142 18.26 -12.40 10.39
C LEU A 142 17.79 -13.31 11.53
N GLY A 143 16.79 -12.90 12.32
CA GLY A 143 16.27 -13.63 13.47
C GLY A 143 15.75 -15.04 13.15
N GLU A 144 15.75 -15.93 14.14
CA GLU A 144 14.91 -17.13 14.07
C GLU A 144 13.43 -16.77 14.18
N TYR A 145 13.13 -15.73 14.96
CA TYR A 145 11.80 -15.15 15.10
C TYR A 145 11.76 -13.70 14.64
N ILE A 146 10.60 -13.27 14.16
CA ILE A 146 10.31 -11.90 13.74
C ILE A 146 9.14 -11.36 14.58
N GLY A 147 9.31 -10.17 15.12
CA GLY A 147 8.25 -9.40 15.79
C GLY A 147 8.13 -8.00 15.20
N PHE A 148 6.98 -7.36 15.38
CA PHE A 148 6.73 -6.00 14.91
C PHE A 148 6.46 -5.05 16.06
N VAL A 149 6.86 -3.79 15.92
CA VAL A 149 6.50 -2.72 16.85
C VAL A 149 6.16 -1.46 16.04
N ASP A 150 4.96 -0.94 16.24
CA ASP A 150 4.57 0.35 15.66
C ASP A 150 5.38 1.49 16.30
N SER A 151 5.82 2.42 15.47
CA SER A 151 6.78 3.47 15.83
C SER A 151 6.21 4.62 16.66
N ASP A 152 4.92 4.56 17.00
CA ASP A 152 4.20 5.42 17.91
C ASP A 152 3.72 4.71 19.19
N ASP A 153 3.87 3.38 19.26
CA ASP A 153 3.47 2.52 20.36
C ASP A 153 4.64 2.20 21.29
N TRP A 154 4.40 1.45 22.37
CA TRP A 154 5.48 0.92 23.20
C TRP A 154 5.14 -0.47 23.72
N VAL A 155 6.18 -1.28 23.92
CA VAL A 155 6.06 -2.67 24.33
C VAL A 155 6.42 -2.88 25.80
N ASN A 156 5.81 -3.88 26.43
CA ASN A 156 6.10 -4.27 27.81
C ASN A 156 7.53 -4.87 27.90
N PRO A 157 8.33 -4.59 28.96
CA PRO A 157 9.72 -5.08 29.06
C PRO A 157 9.93 -6.59 28.89
N GLU A 158 8.94 -7.41 29.27
CA GLU A 158 9.00 -8.88 29.18
C GLU A 158 8.25 -9.44 27.95
N ALA A 159 7.77 -8.57 27.06
CA ALA A 159 6.89 -8.94 25.95
C ALA A 159 7.49 -10.04 25.07
N PHE A 160 8.68 -9.80 24.52
CA PHE A 160 9.30 -10.75 23.61
C PHE A 160 9.85 -11.98 24.32
N GLU A 161 10.29 -11.88 25.58
CA GLU A 161 10.74 -13.04 26.35
C GLU A 161 9.61 -14.05 26.56
N LYS A 162 8.44 -13.58 26.99
CA LYS A 162 7.26 -14.45 27.20
C LYS A 162 6.79 -15.11 25.91
N MET A 163 6.77 -14.35 24.81
CA MET A 163 6.39 -14.89 23.50
C MET A 163 7.42 -15.91 22.98
N LEU A 164 8.72 -15.65 23.13
CA LEU A 164 9.78 -16.58 22.74
C LEU A 164 9.71 -17.88 23.55
N LEU A 165 9.53 -17.80 24.87
CA LEU A 165 9.39 -18.99 25.73
C LEU A 165 8.22 -19.87 25.28
N ALA A 166 7.09 -19.27 24.92
CA ALA A 166 5.96 -20.02 24.36
C ALA A 166 6.29 -20.61 22.98
N ALA A 167 6.92 -19.81 22.10
CA ALA A 167 7.29 -20.27 20.78
C ALA A 167 8.23 -21.48 20.84
N GLU A 168 9.23 -21.47 21.71
CA GLU A 168 10.18 -22.57 21.90
C GLU A 168 9.54 -23.79 22.56
N LYS A 169 8.71 -23.58 23.59
CA LYS A 169 8.02 -24.65 24.35
C LYS A 169 7.07 -25.45 23.45
N PHE A 170 6.31 -24.75 22.61
CA PHE A 170 5.29 -25.37 21.74
C PHE A 170 5.77 -25.56 20.30
N LYS A 171 7.00 -25.17 19.98
CA LYS A 171 7.53 -25.13 18.60
C LYS A 171 6.58 -24.39 17.65
N ALA A 172 6.05 -23.26 18.13
CA ALA A 172 5.02 -22.48 17.45
C ALA A 172 5.58 -21.83 16.17
N GLU A 173 4.73 -21.75 15.16
CA GLU A 173 4.94 -20.94 13.96
C GLU A 173 4.48 -19.50 14.18
N LEU A 174 3.47 -19.35 15.04
CA LEU A 174 2.87 -18.08 15.42
C LEU A 174 2.54 -18.06 16.90
N VAL A 175 2.96 -17.01 17.61
CA VAL A 175 2.46 -16.66 18.94
C VAL A 175 1.63 -15.39 18.82
N ILE A 176 0.44 -15.36 19.42
CA ILE A 176 -0.43 -14.18 19.51
C ILE A 176 -0.61 -13.84 20.98
N ALA A 177 -0.21 -12.63 21.36
CA ALA A 177 -0.34 -12.14 22.73
C ALA A 177 -1.43 -11.06 22.87
N ASP A 178 -1.71 -10.60 24.08
CA ASP A 178 -2.73 -9.57 24.34
C ASP A 178 -2.15 -8.15 24.38
N PHE A 179 -3.00 -7.14 24.32
CA PHE A 179 -2.57 -5.74 24.33
C PHE A 179 -3.55 -4.81 25.03
N ASN A 180 -3.08 -3.61 25.34
CA ASN A 180 -3.94 -2.53 25.80
C ASN A 180 -3.92 -1.38 24.79
N THR A 181 -4.98 -0.58 24.79
CA THR A 181 -4.98 0.71 24.09
C THR A 181 -4.64 1.83 25.06
N PHE A 182 -4.03 2.90 24.54
CA PHE A 182 -3.75 4.12 25.27
C PHE A 182 -4.30 5.32 24.50
N ASP A 183 -5.24 6.05 25.07
CA ASP A 183 -5.77 7.27 24.45
C ASP A 183 -4.80 8.44 24.66
N GLN A 184 -4.33 9.05 23.58
CA GLN A 184 -3.35 10.13 23.64
C GLN A 184 -3.90 11.42 24.28
N ASN A 185 -5.21 11.65 24.19
CA ASN A 185 -5.86 12.87 24.68
C ASN A 185 -6.21 12.72 26.16
N SER A 186 -6.94 11.67 26.53
CA SER A 186 -7.38 11.44 27.92
C SER A 186 -6.27 10.85 28.79
N ARG A 187 -5.27 10.19 28.17
CA ARG A 187 -4.19 9.43 28.84
C ARG A 187 -4.66 8.14 29.52
N ASP A 188 -5.86 7.66 29.18
CA ASP A 188 -6.40 6.44 29.75
C ASP A 188 -5.85 5.20 29.06
N VAL A 189 -5.70 4.13 29.84
CA VAL A 189 -5.40 2.79 29.35
C VAL A 189 -6.67 1.95 29.36
N SER A 190 -6.97 1.27 28.26
CA SER A 190 -8.11 0.36 28.14
C SER A 190 -7.67 -1.02 27.64
N ALA A 191 -8.46 -2.05 27.96
CA ALA A 191 -8.24 -3.38 27.42
C ALA A 191 -8.39 -3.41 25.88
N ALA A 192 -7.77 -4.40 25.23
CA ALA A 192 -7.93 -4.64 23.80
C ALA A 192 -9.42 -4.67 23.37
N TYR A 193 -9.72 -4.00 22.26
CA TYR A 193 -11.07 -3.95 21.70
C TYR A 193 -11.57 -5.31 21.19
N ASP A 194 -10.69 -6.29 20.99
CA ASP A 194 -11.02 -7.64 20.53
C ASP A 194 -10.96 -8.71 21.64
N LYS A 195 -10.79 -8.33 22.92
CA LYS A 195 -10.63 -9.28 24.03
C LYS A 195 -11.75 -10.33 24.11
N LYS A 196 -12.99 -9.94 23.79
CA LYS A 196 -14.15 -10.86 23.75
C LYS A 196 -14.00 -11.97 22.70
N ASN A 197 -13.27 -11.73 21.62
CA ASN A 197 -13.06 -12.71 20.56
C ASN A 197 -12.10 -13.84 20.99
N TRP A 198 -11.45 -13.71 22.14
CA TRP A 198 -10.60 -14.75 22.74
C TRP A 198 -11.39 -15.82 23.50
N GLU A 199 -12.67 -15.57 23.80
CA GLU A 199 -13.50 -16.50 24.58
C GLU A 199 -13.59 -17.88 23.91
N GLY A 200 -13.30 -18.93 24.68
CA GLY A 200 -13.33 -20.32 24.22
C GLY A 200 -12.10 -20.77 23.42
N ILE A 201 -11.08 -19.92 23.24
CA ILE A 201 -9.79 -20.33 22.65
C ILE A 201 -8.83 -20.74 23.79
N PRO A 202 -8.21 -21.95 23.73
CA PRO A 202 -7.22 -22.35 24.71
C PRO A 202 -5.99 -21.42 24.70
N LEU A 203 -5.51 -21.07 25.89
CA LEU A 203 -4.25 -20.37 26.10
C LEU A 203 -3.13 -21.39 26.33
N GLU A 204 -1.90 -21.00 26.00
CA GLU A 204 -0.68 -21.79 26.25
C GLU A 204 -0.79 -23.25 25.80
N THR A 205 -1.34 -23.47 24.61
CA THR A 205 -1.49 -24.79 23.97
C THR A 205 -1.31 -24.66 22.47
N GLU A 206 -0.80 -25.71 21.81
CA GLU A 206 -0.73 -25.78 20.35
C GLU A 206 -2.15 -25.88 19.76
N ILE A 207 -2.54 -24.86 18.97
CA ILE A 207 -3.84 -24.76 18.30
C ILE A 207 -3.67 -24.34 16.84
N ASN A 208 -4.77 -24.36 16.06
CA ASN A 208 -4.82 -23.87 14.68
C ASN A 208 -6.24 -23.48 14.28
N THR A 209 -6.41 -22.95 13.07
CA THR A 209 -7.71 -22.48 12.58
C THR A 209 -8.68 -23.59 12.21
N GLU A 210 -8.22 -24.83 11.98
CA GLU A 210 -9.12 -25.96 11.68
C GLU A 210 -9.95 -26.32 12.92
N LYS A 211 -9.31 -26.29 14.10
CA LYS A 211 -9.98 -26.58 15.38
C LYS A 211 -10.58 -25.33 16.02
N TYR A 212 -9.97 -24.17 15.82
CA TYR A 212 -10.38 -22.89 16.41
C TYR A 212 -10.50 -21.80 15.34
N PRO A 213 -11.51 -21.89 14.45
CA PRO A 213 -11.69 -20.93 13.35
C PRO A 213 -11.92 -19.48 13.81
N GLN A 214 -12.34 -19.27 15.06
CA GLN A 214 -12.47 -17.95 15.66
C GLN A 214 -11.15 -17.14 15.70
N LEU A 215 -10.00 -17.78 15.47
CA LEU A 215 -8.71 -17.09 15.31
C LEU A 215 -8.75 -16.02 14.21
N TYR A 216 -9.50 -16.22 13.11
CA TYR A 216 -9.68 -15.22 12.04
C TYR A 216 -10.46 -13.98 12.49
N ARG A 217 -11.05 -14.01 13.68
CA ARG A 217 -11.87 -12.91 14.24
C ARG A 217 -11.08 -12.05 15.21
N LEU A 218 -9.84 -12.43 15.54
CA LEU A 218 -8.94 -11.62 16.34
C LEU A 218 -8.51 -10.37 15.56
N SER A 219 -8.01 -9.37 16.29
CA SER A 219 -7.46 -8.17 15.65
C SER A 219 -6.28 -8.56 14.73
N PRO A 220 -6.27 -8.08 13.48
CA PRO A 220 -5.28 -8.47 12.48
C PRO A 220 -3.88 -7.90 12.76
N VAL A 221 -3.76 -6.95 13.69
CA VAL A 221 -2.54 -6.17 13.95
C VAL A 221 -1.29 -7.02 14.22
N PRO A 222 -0.15 -6.71 13.59
CA PRO A 222 1.08 -7.51 13.61
C PRO A 222 1.89 -7.35 14.90
N TRP A 223 1.84 -6.19 15.55
CA TRP A 223 2.69 -5.85 16.70
C TRP A 223 2.37 -6.61 18.00
N ARG A 224 1.33 -7.44 17.99
CA ARG A 224 1.00 -8.39 19.08
C ARG A 224 1.41 -9.83 18.78
N LYS A 225 2.12 -10.05 17.68
CA LYS A 225 2.41 -11.38 17.13
C LYS A 225 3.92 -11.60 17.04
N LEU A 226 4.33 -12.85 17.29
CA LEU A 226 5.68 -13.34 17.04
C LEU A 226 5.62 -14.44 15.98
N TYR A 227 6.42 -14.31 14.94
CA TYR A 227 6.42 -15.19 13.78
C TYR A 227 7.72 -15.98 13.73
N ARG A 228 7.68 -17.27 13.38
CA ARG A 228 8.90 -18.00 13.03
C ARG A 228 9.36 -17.56 11.63
N ALA A 229 10.62 -17.18 11.47
CA ALA A 229 11.11 -16.55 10.24
C ALA A 229 11.09 -17.51 9.05
N ASP A 230 11.43 -18.78 9.25
CA ASP A 230 11.37 -19.81 8.21
C ASP A 230 9.93 -20.10 7.76
N PHE A 231 8.95 -20.00 8.67
CA PHE A 231 7.53 -20.17 8.36
C PHE A 231 7.06 -19.07 7.40
N LEU A 232 7.39 -17.81 7.66
CA LEU A 232 7.07 -16.70 6.75
C LEU A 232 7.73 -16.91 5.39
N LYS A 233 9.03 -17.24 5.38
CA LYS A 233 9.80 -17.43 4.15
C LYS A 233 9.30 -18.60 3.31
N ASN A 234 9.05 -19.76 3.91
CA ASN A 234 8.63 -20.97 3.21
C ASN A 234 7.23 -20.87 2.61
N HIS A 235 6.39 -19.97 3.12
CA HIS A 235 5.05 -19.69 2.60
C HIS A 235 4.96 -18.36 1.85
N GLU A 236 6.10 -17.69 1.62
CA GLU A 236 6.17 -16.39 0.92
C GLU A 236 5.22 -15.34 1.51
N ILE A 237 5.05 -15.35 2.84
CA ILE A 237 4.11 -14.47 3.53
C ILE A 237 4.75 -13.09 3.70
N CYS A 238 4.08 -12.09 3.12
CA CYS A 238 4.42 -10.68 3.22
C CYS A 238 3.13 -9.83 3.26
N TYR A 239 3.25 -8.54 3.55
CA TYR A 239 2.15 -7.60 3.41
C TYR A 239 1.75 -7.47 1.94
N PRO A 240 0.44 -7.41 1.64
CA PRO A 240 -0.01 -7.07 0.29
C PRO A 240 0.42 -5.64 -0.04
N GLU A 241 1.19 -5.46 -1.11
CA GLU A 241 1.58 -4.13 -1.57
C GLU A 241 0.41 -3.45 -2.29
N GLY A 242 0.18 -2.17 -2.00
CA GLY A 242 -0.83 -1.36 -2.66
C GLY A 242 -0.99 0.01 -2.01
N ASP A 243 -1.75 0.93 -2.63
CA ASP A 243 -1.91 2.30 -2.12
C ASP A 243 -3.18 2.46 -1.26
N TYR A 244 -3.24 1.68 -0.18
CA TYR A 244 -4.38 1.63 0.73
C TYR A 244 -3.95 1.36 2.18
N PHE A 245 -4.88 1.57 3.12
CA PHE A 245 -4.68 1.30 4.55
C PHE A 245 -5.37 0.01 4.97
N TYR A 246 -4.99 -0.57 6.11
CA TYR A 246 -5.52 -1.81 6.70
C TYR A 246 -4.98 -3.09 6.05
N GLU A 247 -3.78 -3.01 5.48
CA GLU A 247 -2.97 -4.08 4.92
C GLU A 247 -2.68 -5.25 5.90
N ASP A 248 -2.83 -5.01 7.21
CA ASP A 248 -2.81 -6.05 8.23
C ASP A 248 -3.87 -7.14 8.00
N ASN A 249 -5.02 -6.78 7.41
CA ASN A 249 -6.13 -7.73 7.23
C ASN A 249 -5.70 -8.89 6.32
N PRO A 250 -5.27 -8.69 5.06
CA PRO A 250 -4.82 -9.83 4.27
C PRO A 250 -3.63 -10.56 4.88
N LEU A 251 -2.64 -9.86 5.47
CA LEU A 251 -1.52 -10.51 6.14
C LEU A 251 -2.00 -11.49 7.23
N HIS A 252 -2.96 -11.07 8.06
CA HIS A 252 -3.54 -11.91 9.10
C HIS A 252 -4.15 -13.20 8.53
N TRP A 253 -4.85 -13.09 7.41
CA TRP A 253 -5.44 -14.23 6.71
C TRP A 253 -4.38 -15.14 6.10
N PHE A 254 -3.34 -14.60 5.47
CA PHE A 254 -2.25 -15.39 4.88
C PHE A 254 -1.53 -16.21 5.96
N VAL A 255 -1.20 -15.56 7.07
CA VAL A 255 -0.54 -16.18 8.23
C VAL A 255 -1.39 -17.29 8.82
N LEU A 256 -2.65 -16.99 9.18
CA LEU A 256 -3.52 -17.96 9.85
C LEU A 256 -3.95 -19.11 8.94
N SER A 257 -4.07 -18.87 7.63
CA SER A 257 -4.41 -19.92 6.67
C SER A 257 -3.28 -20.93 6.48
N ALA A 258 -2.02 -20.49 6.61
CA ALA A 258 -0.84 -21.33 6.50
C ALA A 258 -0.41 -21.98 7.81
N ALA A 259 -0.58 -21.29 8.95
CA ALA A 259 -0.07 -21.74 10.24
C ALA A 259 -0.79 -23.00 10.77
N LYS A 260 0.00 -23.99 11.15
CA LYS A 260 -0.44 -25.24 11.79
C LYS A 260 -0.23 -25.24 13.29
N LYS A 261 0.72 -24.43 13.78
CA LYS A 261 1.08 -24.34 15.20
C LYS A 261 0.99 -22.90 15.70
N VAL A 262 -0.18 -22.55 16.20
CA VAL A 262 -0.48 -21.25 16.81
C VAL A 262 -0.56 -21.41 18.33
N VAL A 263 -0.07 -20.41 19.07
CA VAL A 263 -0.22 -20.34 20.53
C VAL A 263 -0.77 -18.97 20.91
N LEU A 264 -1.76 -18.94 21.80
CA LEU A 264 -2.26 -17.70 22.40
C LEU A 264 -1.75 -17.54 23.82
N GLN A 265 -1.42 -16.30 24.19
CA GLN A 265 -1.11 -15.91 25.56
C GLN A 265 -1.84 -14.61 25.90
N ASP A 266 -2.36 -14.50 27.11
CA ASP A 266 -3.17 -13.35 27.55
C ASP A 266 -2.35 -12.24 28.24
N HIS A 267 -1.02 -12.35 28.24
CA HIS A 267 -0.15 -11.29 28.76
C HIS A 267 -0.13 -10.09 27.81
N ILE A 268 -0.09 -8.90 28.40
CA ILE A 268 -0.06 -7.62 27.66
C ILE A 268 1.34 -7.37 27.12
N VAL A 269 1.50 -7.39 25.79
CA VAL A 269 2.79 -7.15 25.12
C VAL A 269 2.99 -5.72 24.65
N SER A 270 1.92 -5.00 24.35
CA SER A 270 1.97 -3.67 23.73
C SER A 270 0.88 -2.74 24.25
N TYR A 271 1.16 -1.45 24.19
CA TYR A 271 0.22 -0.36 24.42
C TYR A 271 0.02 0.41 23.12
N HIS A 272 -1.09 0.13 22.45
CA HIS A 272 -1.45 0.73 21.18
C HIS A 272 -2.00 2.15 21.36
N ARG A 273 -1.29 3.14 20.83
CA ARG A 273 -1.64 4.56 20.96
C ARG A 273 -2.78 4.94 20.03
N MET A 274 -3.83 5.51 20.60
CA MET A 274 -5.01 5.99 19.92
C MET A 274 -5.16 7.51 19.99
N ALA A 275 -5.96 8.08 19.10
CA ALA A 275 -6.39 9.48 19.10
C ALA A 275 -5.25 10.52 19.02
N ARG A 276 -4.12 10.16 18.40
CA ARG A 276 -3.02 11.09 18.13
C ARG A 276 -3.18 11.84 16.81
N ALA A 277 -2.55 13.00 16.70
CA ALA A 277 -2.47 13.74 15.44
C ALA A 277 -1.75 12.90 14.36
N GLY A 278 -2.27 12.94 13.14
CA GLY A 278 -1.73 12.19 12.01
C GLY A 278 -2.04 10.70 12.01
N GLN A 279 -2.87 10.19 12.95
CA GLN A 279 -3.34 8.81 12.90
C GLN A 279 -4.35 8.64 11.78
N THR A 280 -4.11 7.66 10.92
CA THR A 280 -4.88 7.37 9.70
C THR A 280 -6.38 7.11 9.95
N MET A 281 -6.75 6.65 11.15
CA MET A 281 -8.12 6.27 11.52
C MET A 281 -9.15 7.41 11.45
N SER A 282 -8.72 8.67 11.25
CA SER A 282 -9.59 9.83 10.99
C SER A 282 -9.83 10.09 9.49
N SER A 283 -9.48 9.15 8.60
CA SER A 283 -9.50 9.33 7.15
C SER A 283 -10.90 9.58 6.57
N ALA A 284 -10.96 10.34 5.47
CA ALA A 284 -12.15 10.51 4.65
C ALA A 284 -12.85 9.15 4.36
N THR A 285 -14.17 9.14 4.44
CA THR A 285 -15.03 7.94 4.44
C THR A 285 -14.77 7.02 3.24
N TYR A 286 -14.55 7.58 2.04
CA TYR A 286 -14.32 6.80 0.81
C TYR A 286 -13.07 5.92 0.87
N LYS A 287 -12.05 6.28 1.66
CA LYS A 287 -10.82 5.48 1.80
C LYS A 287 -11.08 4.10 2.41
N LEU A 288 -12.19 3.95 3.14
CA LEU A 288 -12.60 2.64 3.64
C LEU A 288 -12.99 1.67 2.52
N ALA A 289 -13.23 2.14 1.29
CA ALA A 289 -13.41 1.26 0.12
C ALA A 289 -12.20 0.36 -0.13
N ALA A 290 -11.01 0.71 0.38
CA ALA A 290 -9.85 -0.19 0.44
C ALA A 290 -10.15 -1.55 1.08
N LEU A 291 -11.12 -1.64 2.01
CA LEU A 291 -11.52 -2.93 2.59
C LEU A 291 -12.13 -3.86 1.53
N ALA A 292 -12.77 -3.33 0.48
CA ALA A 292 -13.19 -4.16 -0.65
C ALA A 292 -11.98 -4.78 -1.35
N GLN A 293 -10.89 -4.01 -1.50
CA GLN A 293 -9.64 -4.50 -2.07
C GLN A 293 -9.03 -5.60 -1.19
N HIS A 294 -8.98 -5.42 0.13
CA HIS A 294 -8.52 -6.45 1.07
C HIS A 294 -9.36 -7.73 1.01
N LEU A 295 -10.68 -7.60 0.97
CA LEU A 295 -11.58 -8.74 0.79
C LEU A 295 -11.32 -9.46 -0.53
N ASN A 296 -11.04 -8.71 -1.60
CA ASN A 296 -10.69 -9.29 -2.89
C ASN A 296 -9.37 -10.07 -2.82
N THR A 297 -8.32 -9.49 -2.24
CA THR A 297 -7.02 -10.13 -2.04
C THR A 297 -7.12 -11.41 -1.20
N ILE A 298 -7.87 -11.37 -0.09
CA ILE A 298 -8.10 -12.56 0.76
C ILE A 298 -8.86 -13.64 -0.01
N SER A 299 -9.93 -13.25 -0.74
CA SER A 299 -10.70 -14.15 -1.58
C SER A 299 -9.81 -14.85 -2.62
N ASP A 300 -8.98 -14.10 -3.35
CA ASP A 300 -8.08 -14.66 -4.36
C ASP A 300 -7.06 -15.62 -3.74
N HIS A 301 -6.47 -15.27 -2.61
CA HIS A 301 -5.58 -16.15 -1.86
C HIS A 301 -6.24 -17.47 -1.44
N LEU A 302 -7.47 -17.41 -0.92
CA LEU A 302 -8.23 -18.60 -0.52
C LEU A 302 -8.63 -19.47 -1.73
N ILE A 303 -9.06 -18.86 -2.83
CA ILE A 303 -9.40 -19.58 -4.07
C ILE A 303 -8.17 -20.30 -4.62
N GLN A 304 -7.02 -19.64 -4.66
CA GLN A 304 -5.79 -20.19 -5.22
C GLN A 304 -5.23 -21.33 -4.35
N ASN A 305 -5.18 -21.15 -3.04
CA ASN A 305 -4.41 -22.03 -2.14
C ASN A 305 -5.28 -22.99 -1.32
N TYR A 306 -6.57 -22.69 -1.14
CA TYR A 306 -7.43 -23.39 -0.18
C TYR A 306 -8.84 -23.68 -0.71
N SER A 307 -9.03 -23.82 -2.03
CA SER A 307 -10.34 -23.98 -2.71
C SER A 307 -11.25 -25.11 -2.20
N LYS A 308 -10.74 -26.03 -1.38
CA LYS A 308 -11.50 -27.14 -0.78
C LYS A 308 -11.71 -27.01 0.73
N ASP A 309 -11.15 -25.98 1.36
CA ASP A 309 -11.22 -25.78 2.81
C ASP A 309 -12.48 -24.99 3.19
N GLN A 310 -13.53 -25.72 3.56
CA GLN A 310 -14.81 -25.12 3.92
C GLN A 310 -14.71 -24.20 5.15
N ILE A 311 -13.85 -24.52 6.12
CA ILE A 311 -13.76 -23.76 7.37
C ILE A 311 -13.22 -22.36 7.08
N LYS A 312 -12.15 -22.28 6.28
CA LYS A 312 -11.57 -20.99 5.87
C LYS A 312 -12.56 -20.15 5.07
N PHE A 313 -13.28 -20.77 4.13
CA PHE A 313 -14.30 -20.07 3.34
C PHE A 313 -15.49 -19.60 4.18
N ASP A 314 -16.01 -20.42 5.09
CA ASP A 314 -17.13 -20.04 5.97
C ASP A 314 -16.75 -18.87 6.89
N GLU A 315 -15.53 -18.86 7.44
CA GLU A 315 -15.01 -17.69 8.19
C GLU A 315 -14.81 -16.46 7.31
N PHE A 316 -14.36 -16.64 6.05
CA PHE A 316 -14.23 -15.52 5.12
C PHE A 316 -15.60 -14.91 4.80
N TYR A 317 -16.65 -15.73 4.65
CA TYR A 317 -18.01 -15.25 4.50
C TYR A 317 -18.48 -14.50 5.76
N ASP A 318 -18.23 -15.02 6.96
CA ASP A 318 -18.53 -14.27 8.19
C ASP A 318 -17.76 -12.94 8.26
N TYR A 319 -16.50 -12.91 7.83
CA TYR A 319 -15.70 -11.69 7.76
C TYR A 319 -16.28 -10.67 6.75
N CYS A 320 -16.66 -11.11 5.56
CA CYS A 320 -17.42 -10.29 4.60
C CYS A 320 -18.69 -9.73 5.23
N TYR A 321 -19.43 -10.54 6.00
CA TYR A 321 -20.64 -10.10 6.69
C TYR A 321 -20.34 -9.03 7.75
N ARG A 322 -19.31 -9.24 8.58
CA ARG A 322 -18.93 -8.34 9.68
C ARG A 322 -18.33 -7.03 9.18
N THR A 323 -17.78 -6.99 7.97
CA THR A 323 -17.11 -5.81 7.41
C THR A 323 -18.08 -4.81 6.75
N ASP A 324 -19.39 -5.10 6.73
CA ASP A 324 -20.40 -4.22 6.11
C ASP A 324 -20.53 -2.83 6.76
N TRP A 325 -20.06 -2.68 8.00
CA TRP A 325 -20.01 -1.40 8.69
C TRP A 325 -19.26 -0.34 7.86
N VAL A 326 -18.32 -0.77 7.02
CA VAL A 326 -17.59 0.09 6.08
C VAL A 326 -18.55 0.81 5.14
N ALA A 327 -19.56 0.10 4.62
CA ALA A 327 -20.56 0.68 3.73
C ALA A 327 -21.58 1.53 4.49
N THR A 328 -21.92 1.17 5.74
CA THR A 328 -22.90 1.92 6.55
C THR A 328 -22.33 3.17 7.21
N ARG A 329 -21.00 3.26 7.34
CA ARG A 329 -20.29 4.44 7.86
C ARG A 329 -20.07 5.53 6.82
N GLN A 330 -20.43 5.28 5.56
CA GLN A 330 -20.31 6.28 4.50
C GLN A 330 -21.36 7.38 4.70
N GLU A 331 -20.90 8.64 4.72
CA GLU A 331 -21.78 9.81 4.71
C GLU A 331 -22.50 9.95 3.35
N ASP A 332 -21.78 9.69 2.25
CA ASP A 332 -22.35 9.61 0.93
C ASP A 332 -22.98 8.23 0.68
N VAL A 333 -24.31 8.23 0.47
CA VAL A 333 -25.09 7.03 0.21
C VAL A 333 -24.63 6.31 -1.05
N VAL A 334 -24.19 7.05 -2.07
CA VAL A 334 -23.75 6.46 -3.34
C VAL A 334 -22.44 5.69 -3.15
N THR A 335 -21.48 6.25 -2.43
CA THR A 335 -20.25 5.56 -2.02
C THR A 335 -20.55 4.30 -1.23
N GLY A 336 -21.47 4.36 -0.26
CA GLY A 336 -21.91 3.17 0.48
C GLY A 336 -22.52 2.09 -0.42
N ASN A 337 -23.27 2.49 -1.45
CA ASN A 337 -23.85 1.58 -2.43
C ASN A 337 -22.81 0.97 -3.38
N ILE A 338 -21.81 1.74 -3.80
CA ILE A 338 -20.66 1.24 -4.58
C ILE A 338 -19.91 0.16 -3.78
N ILE A 339 -19.62 0.41 -2.50
CA ILE A 339 -18.94 -0.57 -1.64
C ILE A 339 -19.78 -1.84 -1.47
N LYS A 340 -21.09 -1.73 -1.26
CA LYS A 340 -21.98 -2.90 -1.21
C LYS A 340 -21.92 -3.71 -2.50
N LYS A 341 -21.97 -3.05 -3.66
CA LYS A 341 -21.86 -3.72 -4.97
C LYS A 341 -20.54 -4.47 -5.11
N LEU A 342 -19.42 -3.87 -4.68
CA LEU A 342 -18.11 -4.52 -4.67
C LEU A 342 -18.09 -5.76 -3.76
N PHE A 343 -18.62 -5.64 -2.54
CA PHE A 343 -18.72 -6.77 -1.61
C PHE A 343 -19.55 -7.91 -2.21
N SER A 344 -20.64 -7.58 -2.91
CA SER A 344 -21.46 -8.58 -3.63
C SER A 344 -20.66 -9.26 -4.75
N LYS A 345 -19.89 -8.50 -5.56
CA LYS A 345 -19.04 -9.08 -6.62
C LYS A 345 -18.00 -10.04 -6.05
N ILE A 346 -17.31 -9.66 -4.97
CA ILE A 346 -16.31 -10.50 -4.29
C ILE A 346 -16.97 -11.75 -3.71
N TYR A 347 -18.14 -11.60 -3.08
CA TYR A 347 -18.93 -12.73 -2.58
C TYR A 347 -19.29 -13.71 -3.68
N LEU A 348 -19.85 -13.24 -4.80
CA LEU A 348 -20.27 -14.09 -5.92
C LEU A 348 -19.09 -14.84 -6.54
N LYS A 349 -17.95 -14.15 -6.75
CA LYS A 349 -16.69 -14.76 -7.20
C LYS A 349 -16.24 -15.88 -6.25
N THR A 350 -16.27 -15.63 -4.95
CA THR A 350 -15.85 -16.61 -3.94
C THR A 350 -16.80 -17.79 -3.86
N GLN A 351 -18.11 -17.53 -3.99
CA GLN A 351 -19.16 -18.54 -3.98
C GLN A 351 -19.04 -19.50 -5.16
N GLU A 352 -18.65 -19.02 -6.33
CA GLU A 352 -18.41 -19.86 -7.51
C GLU A 352 -17.28 -20.88 -7.25
N ALA A 353 -16.23 -20.48 -6.52
CA ALA A 353 -15.14 -21.37 -6.14
C ALA A 353 -15.53 -22.37 -5.04
N LEU A 354 -16.14 -21.91 -3.95
CA LEU A 354 -16.64 -22.78 -2.88
C LEU A 354 -17.83 -22.13 -2.14
N PRO A 355 -19.06 -22.66 -2.29
CA PRO A 355 -20.24 -22.09 -1.67
C PRO A 355 -20.21 -22.09 -0.13
N PRO A 356 -20.85 -21.10 0.53
CA PRO A 356 -20.98 -21.07 1.99
C PRO A 356 -21.80 -22.26 2.51
N LYS A 357 -21.37 -22.87 3.63
CA LYS A 357 -22.16 -23.89 4.35
C LYS A 357 -22.62 -23.39 5.72
N ASN A 358 -21.72 -22.83 6.51
CA ASN A 358 -22.01 -22.38 7.88
C ASN A 358 -21.98 -20.85 7.97
N VAL A 359 -23.04 -20.20 7.49
CA VAL A 359 -23.19 -18.73 7.53
C VAL A 359 -24.39 -18.31 8.36
N ARG A 360 -24.41 -17.04 8.76
CA ARG A 360 -25.51 -16.45 9.54
C ARG A 360 -26.85 -16.58 8.79
N PRO A 361 -28.00 -16.75 9.49
CA PRO A 361 -29.30 -16.93 8.84
C PRO A 361 -29.68 -15.84 7.82
N ASN A 362 -29.34 -14.57 8.10
CA ASN A 362 -29.64 -13.44 7.22
C ASN A 362 -28.53 -13.14 6.19
N PHE A 363 -27.48 -13.96 6.11
CA PHE A 363 -26.32 -13.73 5.25
C PHE A 363 -26.72 -13.58 3.79
N LYS A 364 -27.44 -14.57 3.25
CA LYS A 364 -27.88 -14.57 1.84
C LYS A 364 -28.74 -13.37 1.52
N LYS A 365 -29.78 -13.11 2.34
CA LYS A 365 -30.67 -11.95 2.18
C LYS A 365 -29.91 -10.61 2.13
N LYS A 366 -28.86 -10.47 2.95
CA LYS A 366 -28.02 -9.27 2.97
C LYS A 366 -27.21 -9.12 1.69
N PHE A 367 -26.48 -10.16 1.26
CA PHE A 367 -25.66 -10.09 0.04
C PHE A 367 -26.49 -10.01 -1.24
N ASP A 368 -27.69 -10.59 -1.26
CA ASP A 368 -28.66 -10.37 -2.33
C ASP A 368 -29.04 -8.89 -2.44
N SER A 369 -29.28 -8.20 -1.30
CA SER A 369 -29.57 -6.76 -1.30
C SER A 369 -28.38 -5.89 -1.77
N PHE A 370 -27.16 -6.39 -1.65
CA PHE A 370 -25.95 -5.68 -2.08
C PHE A 370 -25.72 -5.77 -3.59
N LYS A 371 -26.23 -6.84 -4.22
CA LYS A 371 -26.12 -7.05 -5.66
C LYS A 371 -26.72 -5.89 -6.47
N ASP A 372 -27.86 -5.39 -6.02
CA ASP A 372 -28.62 -4.34 -6.70
C ASP A 372 -28.42 -2.95 -6.07
N ALA A 373 -27.46 -2.80 -5.13
CA ALA A 373 -27.21 -1.54 -4.45
C ALA A 373 -26.68 -0.45 -5.39
N TYR A 374 -25.97 -0.84 -6.45
CA TYR A 374 -25.41 0.06 -7.46
C TYR A 374 -25.49 -0.61 -8.86
N PRO A 375 -25.74 0.14 -9.95
CA PRO A 375 -25.94 -0.43 -11.28
C PRO A 375 -24.71 -1.22 -11.78
N ASP A 376 -24.96 -2.23 -12.60
CA ASP A 376 -23.91 -2.82 -13.43
C ASP A 376 -23.51 -1.85 -14.53
N LEU A 377 -22.23 -1.51 -14.55
CA LEU A 377 -21.63 -0.57 -15.49
C LEU A 377 -20.69 -1.31 -16.44
N ASP A 378 -20.65 -0.87 -17.69
CA ASP A 378 -19.67 -1.32 -18.68
C ASP A 378 -18.31 -0.66 -18.41
N LEU A 379 -18.31 0.60 -17.97
CA LEU A 379 -17.10 1.41 -17.83
C LEU A 379 -17.09 2.28 -16.56
N THR A 380 -15.96 2.31 -15.86
CA THR A 380 -15.62 3.35 -14.90
C THR A 380 -14.52 4.25 -15.47
N ILE A 381 -14.72 5.56 -15.46
CA ILE A 381 -13.71 6.53 -15.92
C ILE A 381 -13.15 7.26 -14.69
N ILE A 382 -11.85 7.17 -14.44
CA ILE A 382 -11.17 7.91 -13.39
C ILE A 382 -10.50 9.14 -13.98
N ILE A 383 -10.73 10.31 -13.36
CA ILE A 383 -10.09 11.57 -13.72
C ILE A 383 -9.48 12.21 -12.46
N PRO A 384 -8.14 12.19 -12.30
CA PRO A 384 -7.49 12.98 -11.27
C PRO A 384 -7.55 14.47 -11.67
N VAL A 385 -8.07 15.33 -10.80
CA VAL A 385 -8.22 16.76 -11.05
C VAL A 385 -7.34 17.56 -10.11
N PHE A 386 -6.60 18.54 -10.65
CA PHE A 386 -5.80 19.48 -9.87
C PHE A 386 -5.61 20.76 -10.67
N ASN A 387 -6.11 21.89 -10.15
CA ASN A 387 -5.91 23.23 -10.73
C ASN A 387 -6.16 23.31 -12.26
N CYS A 388 -7.37 22.95 -12.66
CA CYS A 388 -7.78 22.75 -14.05
C CYS A 388 -9.14 23.38 -14.39
N GLU A 389 -9.54 24.45 -13.68
CA GLU A 389 -10.85 25.11 -13.81
C GLU A 389 -11.24 25.49 -15.27
N ASP A 390 -10.19 25.77 -16.00
CA ASP A 390 -9.98 26.18 -17.37
C ASP A 390 -10.32 25.10 -18.41
N LEU A 391 -10.07 23.83 -18.08
CA LEU A 391 -10.14 22.70 -19.02
C LEU A 391 -11.15 21.64 -18.64
N ILE A 392 -11.42 21.45 -17.34
CA ILE A 392 -12.21 20.32 -16.84
C ILE A 392 -13.62 20.25 -17.44
N ASN A 393 -14.25 21.39 -17.76
CA ASN A 393 -15.55 21.41 -18.44
C ASN A 393 -15.48 20.67 -19.79
N SER A 394 -14.48 20.98 -20.62
CA SER A 394 -14.31 20.37 -21.94
C SER A 394 -14.05 18.87 -21.86
N THR A 395 -13.28 18.45 -20.86
CA THR A 395 -12.98 17.04 -20.56
C THR A 395 -14.25 16.29 -20.21
N LEU A 396 -15.02 16.77 -19.22
CA LEU A 396 -16.27 16.14 -18.79
C LEU A 396 -17.33 16.14 -19.90
N ASP A 397 -17.49 17.25 -20.61
CA ASP A 397 -18.43 17.36 -21.73
C ASP A 397 -18.07 16.41 -22.88
N SER A 398 -16.78 16.11 -23.08
CA SER A 398 -16.36 15.13 -24.09
C SER A 398 -16.79 13.71 -23.72
N VAL A 399 -16.64 13.34 -22.44
CA VAL A 399 -17.05 12.03 -21.91
C VAL A 399 -18.58 11.90 -21.88
N LEU A 400 -19.30 12.94 -21.49
CA LEU A 400 -20.76 12.93 -21.40
C LEU A 400 -21.49 12.80 -22.76
N LYS A 401 -20.74 12.80 -23.87
CA LYS A 401 -21.28 12.48 -25.20
C LYS A 401 -21.48 10.98 -25.43
N ILE A 402 -21.02 10.12 -24.52
CA ILE A 402 -21.27 8.66 -24.54
C ILE A 402 -22.78 8.41 -24.37
N LYS A 403 -23.33 7.48 -25.16
CA LYS A 403 -24.78 7.17 -25.23
C LYS A 403 -25.10 5.68 -25.21
N LYS A 404 -24.19 4.81 -25.65
CA LYS A 404 -24.47 3.38 -25.91
C LYS A 404 -24.08 2.44 -24.77
N ILE A 405 -23.33 2.93 -23.79
CA ILE A 405 -22.81 2.13 -22.67
C ILE A 405 -23.21 2.75 -21.35
N LYS A 406 -23.27 1.93 -20.30
CA LYS A 406 -23.49 2.37 -18.93
C LYS A 406 -22.14 2.69 -18.29
N PHE A 407 -21.97 3.91 -17.80
CA PHE A 407 -20.70 4.32 -17.21
C PHE A 407 -20.89 5.27 -16.03
N ASN A 408 -19.86 5.35 -15.18
CA ASN A 408 -19.69 6.42 -14.21
C ASN A 408 -18.34 7.12 -14.41
N ILE A 409 -18.26 8.35 -13.91
CA ILE A 409 -17.04 9.13 -13.80
C ILE A 409 -16.72 9.28 -12.33
N ILE A 410 -15.48 8.97 -11.94
CA ILE A 410 -14.96 9.23 -10.60
C ILE A 410 -13.89 10.32 -10.71
N LEU A 411 -14.20 11.47 -10.12
CA LEU A 411 -13.35 12.63 -10.04
C LEU A 411 -12.62 12.63 -8.71
N MET A 412 -11.28 12.66 -8.75
CA MET A 412 -10.46 12.77 -7.56
C MET A 412 -9.72 14.09 -7.55
N ASP A 413 -10.19 15.03 -6.73
CA ASP A 413 -9.52 16.33 -6.54
C ASP A 413 -8.32 16.19 -5.60
N ASP A 414 -7.15 16.43 -6.17
CA ASP A 414 -5.85 16.33 -5.50
C ASP A 414 -5.46 17.67 -4.87
N GLY A 415 -6.41 18.30 -4.18
CA GLY A 415 -6.21 19.52 -3.42
C GLY A 415 -6.12 20.80 -4.27
N SER A 416 -7.00 20.95 -5.25
CA SER A 416 -7.09 22.17 -6.06
C SER A 416 -7.30 23.42 -5.21
N THR A 417 -6.68 24.52 -5.62
CA THR A 417 -6.76 25.84 -4.99
C THR A 417 -7.53 26.86 -5.83
N ASP A 418 -7.90 26.50 -7.06
CA ASP A 418 -8.70 27.30 -7.99
C ASP A 418 -10.19 26.92 -7.92
N LYS A 419 -11.00 27.23 -8.96
CA LYS A 419 -12.43 26.88 -8.99
C LYS A 419 -12.70 25.45 -9.47
N THR A 420 -11.70 24.59 -9.68
CA THR A 420 -11.89 23.20 -10.13
C THR A 420 -12.92 22.47 -9.27
N GLN A 421 -12.79 22.52 -7.94
CA GLN A 421 -13.73 21.88 -7.03
C GLN A 421 -15.18 22.28 -7.32
N LYS A 422 -15.45 23.60 -7.38
CA LYS A 422 -16.81 24.14 -7.61
C LYS A 422 -17.39 23.70 -8.95
N ILE A 423 -16.53 23.56 -9.97
CA ILE A 423 -16.96 23.09 -11.28
C ILE A 423 -17.33 21.60 -11.21
N CYS A 424 -16.49 20.77 -10.62
CA CYS A 424 -16.77 19.34 -10.44
C CYS A 424 -18.08 19.09 -9.65
N GLU A 425 -18.29 19.80 -8.55
CA GLU A 425 -19.52 19.73 -7.75
C GLU A 425 -20.78 20.08 -8.58
N LYS A 426 -20.66 21.08 -9.47
CA LYS A 426 -21.74 21.46 -10.38
C LYS A 426 -22.06 20.35 -11.40
N TYR A 427 -21.09 19.55 -11.81
CA TYR A 427 -21.34 18.38 -12.66
C TYR A 427 -22.00 17.24 -11.88
N CYS A 428 -21.55 16.95 -10.66
CA CYS A 428 -22.17 15.93 -9.78
C CYS A 428 -23.64 16.23 -9.47
N THR A 429 -23.99 17.50 -9.26
CA THR A 429 -25.39 17.89 -9.02
C THR A 429 -26.28 17.73 -10.26
N LYS A 430 -25.70 17.79 -11.47
CA LYS A 430 -26.42 17.65 -12.74
C LYS A 430 -26.49 16.20 -13.25
N HIS A 431 -25.52 15.38 -12.88
CA HIS A 431 -25.32 14.04 -13.43
C HIS A 431 -25.14 13.02 -12.30
N ASN A 432 -26.09 12.09 -12.19
CA ASN A 432 -26.10 11.07 -11.14
C ASN A 432 -24.98 10.00 -11.28
N ASN A 433 -24.28 9.98 -12.42
CA ASN A 433 -23.20 9.05 -12.70
C ASN A 433 -21.80 9.69 -12.56
N ILE A 434 -21.71 10.90 -11.98
CA ILE A 434 -20.43 11.55 -11.67
C ILE A 434 -20.26 11.63 -10.15
N HIS A 435 -19.18 11.06 -9.64
CA HIS A 435 -18.85 11.01 -8.22
C HIS A 435 -17.59 11.82 -7.97
N PHE A 436 -17.59 12.68 -6.94
CA PHE A 436 -16.49 13.59 -6.64
C PHE A 436 -15.94 13.33 -5.23
N TYR A 437 -14.62 13.18 -5.15
CA TYR A 437 -13.89 12.93 -3.92
C TYR A 437 -12.70 13.89 -3.83
N GLN A 438 -12.18 14.11 -2.61
CA GLN A 438 -11.10 15.06 -2.36
C GLN A 438 -10.01 14.48 -1.47
N GLN A 439 -8.78 14.94 -1.68
CA GLN A 439 -7.64 14.72 -0.81
C GLN A 439 -6.70 15.93 -0.81
N ALA A 440 -5.74 15.93 0.12
CA ALA A 440 -4.60 16.83 0.02
C ALA A 440 -3.69 16.41 -1.14
N ASN A 441 -3.05 17.38 -1.81
CA ASN A 441 -2.20 17.15 -2.97
C ASN A 441 -1.10 16.11 -2.69
N LYS A 442 -1.12 15.04 -3.49
CA LYS A 442 -0.14 13.93 -3.45
C LYS A 442 0.35 13.51 -4.84
N GLY A 443 -0.07 14.19 -5.90
CA GLY A 443 0.20 13.86 -7.28
C GLY A 443 -0.87 12.97 -7.93
N ALA A 444 -0.95 13.04 -9.26
CA ALA A 444 -1.97 12.36 -10.06
C ALA A 444 -2.01 10.84 -9.86
N GLY A 445 -0.86 10.18 -9.73
CA GLY A 445 -0.79 8.74 -9.46
C GLY A 445 -1.52 8.34 -8.17
N ARG A 446 -1.20 9.04 -7.06
CA ARG A 446 -1.86 8.85 -5.76
C ARG A 446 -3.35 9.21 -5.81
N ALA A 447 -3.73 10.23 -6.58
CA ALA A 447 -5.13 10.58 -6.78
C ALA A 447 -5.90 9.48 -7.52
N ARG A 448 -5.34 8.89 -8.59
CA ARG A 448 -5.96 7.74 -9.26
C ARG A 448 -6.09 6.55 -8.30
N ASN A 449 -5.00 6.22 -7.61
CA ASN A 449 -4.97 5.11 -6.66
C ASN A 449 -6.02 5.22 -5.54
N ALA A 450 -6.24 6.43 -5.01
CA ALA A 450 -7.19 6.67 -3.93
C ALA A 450 -8.64 6.26 -4.27
N VAL A 451 -8.98 6.17 -5.57
CA VAL A 451 -10.32 5.84 -6.06
C VAL A 451 -10.39 4.56 -6.89
N ILE A 452 -9.28 3.90 -7.18
CA ILE A 452 -9.27 2.55 -7.80
C ILE A 452 -10.16 1.56 -7.04
N PRO A 453 -10.17 1.53 -5.69
CA PRO A 453 -11.05 0.64 -4.94
C PRO A 453 -12.56 0.88 -5.16
N LEU A 454 -12.96 2.01 -5.76
CA LEU A 454 -14.36 2.34 -6.06
C LEU A 454 -14.79 1.96 -7.48
N CYS A 455 -13.89 1.41 -8.30
CA CYS A 455 -14.20 1.03 -9.68
C CYS A 455 -15.16 -0.15 -9.73
N THR A 456 -16.29 0.00 -10.42
CA THR A 456 -17.32 -1.05 -10.53
C THR A 456 -17.66 -1.44 -11.96
N GLY A 457 -17.20 -0.68 -12.96
CA GLY A 457 -17.32 -1.05 -14.37
C GLY A 457 -16.69 -2.40 -14.69
N GLU A 458 -17.13 -3.05 -15.77
CA GLU A 458 -16.42 -4.21 -16.33
C GLU A 458 -14.98 -3.83 -16.72
N TYR A 459 -14.83 -2.66 -17.34
CA TYR A 459 -13.54 -2.02 -17.62
C TYR A 459 -13.39 -0.70 -16.87
N THR A 460 -12.14 -0.29 -16.69
CA THR A 460 -11.72 1.00 -16.16
C THR A 460 -10.88 1.75 -17.21
N TYR A 461 -11.10 3.05 -17.32
CA TYR A 461 -10.36 3.97 -18.19
C TYR A 461 -9.83 5.14 -17.37
N PHE A 462 -8.55 5.47 -17.54
CA PHE A 462 -7.94 6.62 -16.88
C PHE A 462 -7.84 7.76 -17.88
N LEU A 463 -8.31 8.95 -17.53
CA LEU A 463 -8.29 10.13 -18.38
C LEU A 463 -7.73 11.32 -17.59
N ASP A 464 -6.88 12.11 -18.23
CA ASP A 464 -6.34 13.31 -17.58
C ASP A 464 -7.36 14.46 -17.65
N ALA A 465 -7.37 15.30 -16.60
CA ALA A 465 -8.36 16.38 -16.45
C ALA A 465 -8.28 17.44 -17.55
N ASP A 466 -7.16 17.49 -18.26
CA ASP A 466 -6.84 18.38 -19.35
C ASP A 466 -6.83 17.69 -20.71
N ASP A 467 -7.39 16.49 -20.87
CA ASP A 467 -7.53 15.79 -22.15
C ASP A 467 -9.00 15.59 -22.55
N VAL A 468 -9.27 15.30 -23.82
CA VAL A 468 -10.64 15.03 -24.30
C VAL A 468 -10.75 13.70 -25.02
N VAL A 469 -11.94 13.10 -25.03
CA VAL A 469 -12.19 11.83 -25.68
C VAL A 469 -13.13 11.92 -26.89
N SER A 470 -12.91 11.06 -27.88
CA SER A 470 -13.92 10.68 -28.86
C SER A 470 -14.87 9.66 -28.22
N ALA A 471 -16.06 10.10 -27.80
CA ALA A 471 -17.05 9.24 -27.14
C ALA A 471 -17.44 8.02 -27.98
N THR A 472 -17.62 8.19 -29.29
CA THR A 472 -17.98 7.10 -30.20
C THR A 472 -16.84 6.08 -30.35
N ASP A 473 -15.60 6.54 -30.44
CA ASP A 473 -14.45 5.63 -30.54
C ASP A 473 -14.21 4.89 -29.21
N LEU A 474 -14.43 5.55 -28.07
CA LEU A 474 -14.38 4.91 -26.76
C LEU A 474 -15.45 3.80 -26.62
N GLU A 475 -16.68 4.07 -27.08
CA GLU A 475 -17.75 3.06 -27.12
C GLU A 475 -17.36 1.86 -27.99
N ASN A 476 -16.85 2.11 -29.20
CA ASN A 476 -16.47 1.03 -30.12
C ASN A 476 -15.29 0.22 -29.57
N ALA A 477 -14.28 0.88 -29.00
CA ALA A 477 -13.14 0.22 -28.39
C ALA A 477 -13.54 -0.65 -27.18
N LEU A 478 -14.49 -0.17 -26.37
CA LEU A 478 -15.02 -0.95 -25.24
C LEU A 478 -15.79 -2.18 -25.72
N GLN A 479 -16.68 -2.01 -26.70
CA GLN A 479 -17.43 -3.14 -27.27
C GLN A 479 -16.50 -4.19 -27.88
N GLU A 480 -15.41 -3.76 -28.53
CA GLU A 480 -14.38 -4.68 -29.02
C GLU A 480 -13.66 -5.39 -27.87
N ALA A 481 -13.28 -4.67 -26.80
CA ALA A 481 -12.67 -5.27 -25.62
C ALA A 481 -13.57 -6.33 -24.98
N GLN A 482 -14.85 -6.02 -24.78
CA GLN A 482 -15.85 -6.95 -24.22
C GLN A 482 -16.02 -8.19 -25.10
N LYS A 483 -16.17 -8.00 -26.41
CA LYS A 483 -16.36 -9.10 -27.36
C LYS A 483 -15.15 -10.03 -27.42
N ALA A 484 -13.95 -9.45 -27.46
CA ALA A 484 -12.69 -10.21 -27.52
C ALA A 484 -12.20 -10.67 -26.13
N LYS A 485 -12.86 -10.21 -25.05
CA LYS A 485 -12.51 -10.47 -23.65
C LYS A 485 -11.06 -10.11 -23.34
N TYR A 486 -10.62 -8.93 -23.80
CA TYR A 486 -9.28 -8.44 -23.49
C TYR A 486 -9.16 -8.11 -22.00
N ASP A 487 -8.05 -8.50 -21.39
CA ASP A 487 -7.74 -8.04 -20.03
C ASP A 487 -7.18 -6.60 -20.07
N LEU A 488 -6.45 -6.29 -21.14
CA LEU A 488 -5.91 -4.96 -21.44
C LEU A 488 -6.09 -4.67 -22.94
N HIS A 489 -6.76 -3.57 -23.27
CA HIS A 489 -7.01 -3.18 -24.66
C HIS A 489 -6.38 -1.82 -24.95
N PHE A 490 -5.32 -1.82 -25.75
CA PHE A 490 -4.63 -0.62 -26.22
C PHE A 490 -5.41 0.06 -27.35
N ILE A 491 -5.52 1.39 -27.24
CA ILE A 491 -6.26 2.27 -28.16
C ILE A 491 -5.38 3.44 -28.59
N LYS A 492 -5.55 3.92 -29.83
CA LYS A 492 -4.76 5.02 -30.37
C LYS A 492 -5.12 6.35 -29.72
N TYR A 493 -4.20 7.30 -29.85
CA TYR A 493 -4.35 8.66 -29.37
C TYR A 493 -3.90 9.69 -30.40
N LYS A 494 -4.28 10.95 -30.15
CA LYS A 494 -3.81 12.13 -30.88
C LYS A 494 -3.16 13.10 -29.92
N ILE A 495 -2.29 13.95 -30.44
CA ILE A 495 -1.70 15.05 -29.70
C ILE A 495 -2.18 16.35 -30.33
N GLU A 496 -2.73 17.23 -29.51
CA GLU A 496 -3.09 18.59 -29.88
C GLU A 496 -2.13 19.58 -29.19
N PHE A 497 -1.47 20.43 -29.98
CA PHE A 497 -0.74 21.58 -29.47
C PHE A 497 -1.73 22.72 -29.32
N PHE A 498 -2.24 22.89 -28.11
CA PHE A 498 -3.48 23.62 -27.84
C PHE A 498 -3.40 25.08 -28.27
N GLU A 499 -2.33 25.79 -27.91
CA GLU A 499 -2.16 27.19 -28.30
C GLU A 499 -1.84 27.36 -29.79
N GLU A 500 -1.15 26.39 -30.40
CA GLU A 500 -0.79 26.40 -31.83
C GLU A 500 -1.95 26.01 -32.76
N LYS A 501 -3.03 25.44 -32.21
CA LYS A 501 -4.16 24.87 -32.97
C LYS A 501 -3.72 23.87 -34.03
N LYS A 502 -2.68 23.10 -33.72
CA LYS A 502 -2.17 22.01 -34.56
C LYS A 502 -2.40 20.69 -33.86
N SER A 503 -2.61 19.64 -34.65
CA SER A 503 -2.65 18.29 -34.13
C SER A 503 -1.74 17.37 -34.94
N ARG A 504 -1.34 16.28 -34.31
CA ARG A 504 -0.67 15.15 -34.93
C ARG A 504 -1.30 13.86 -34.41
N ASP A 505 -1.09 12.78 -35.17
CA ASP A 505 -1.32 11.44 -34.66
C ASP A 505 -0.21 11.04 -33.66
N MET A 506 -0.21 9.77 -33.25
CA MET A 506 0.74 9.21 -32.29
C MET A 506 2.21 9.47 -32.68
N PHE A 507 3.11 9.35 -31.69
CA PHE A 507 4.55 9.36 -31.96
C PHE A 507 4.94 8.21 -32.91
N ASP A 508 5.86 8.48 -33.82
CA ASP A 508 6.27 7.54 -34.88
C ASP A 508 6.79 6.20 -34.30
N ALA A 509 7.40 6.25 -33.12
CA ALA A 509 7.83 5.06 -32.37
C ALA A 509 6.65 4.19 -31.93
N ASP A 510 5.64 4.79 -31.29
CA ASP A 510 4.40 4.10 -30.90
C ASP A 510 3.64 3.60 -32.14
N GLU A 511 3.54 4.41 -33.19
CA GLU A 511 2.86 4.04 -34.44
C GLU A 511 3.51 2.80 -35.08
N LYS A 512 4.84 2.72 -35.11
CA LYS A 512 5.55 1.54 -35.63
C LYS A 512 5.24 0.29 -34.82
N ILE A 513 5.26 0.39 -33.49
CA ILE A 513 4.86 -0.73 -32.59
C ILE A 513 3.40 -1.12 -32.86
N TRP A 514 2.51 -0.15 -33.03
CA TRP A 514 1.08 -0.37 -33.28
C TRP A 514 0.82 -1.16 -34.56
N GLN A 515 1.51 -0.82 -35.65
CA GLN A 515 1.36 -1.50 -36.94
C GLN A 515 1.76 -2.97 -36.86
N GLU A 516 2.75 -3.31 -36.04
CA GLU A 516 3.14 -4.70 -35.77
C GLU A 516 2.16 -5.41 -34.82
N ALA A 517 1.72 -4.70 -33.77
CA ALA A 517 0.86 -5.27 -32.73
C ALA A 517 -0.55 -5.65 -33.24
N ILE A 518 -1.08 -4.90 -34.21
CA ILE A 518 -2.43 -5.16 -34.76
C ILE A 518 -2.47 -6.35 -35.72
N ILE A 519 -1.35 -6.67 -36.39
CA ILE A 519 -1.27 -7.78 -37.33
C ILE A 519 -0.90 -9.10 -36.65
N THR A 520 -0.19 -9.05 -35.52
CA THR A 520 0.22 -10.26 -34.81
C THR A 520 -0.95 -10.90 -34.08
N LYS A 521 -1.05 -12.23 -34.18
CA LYS A 521 -1.98 -13.04 -33.39
C LYS A 521 -1.33 -13.62 -32.14
N ASP A 522 -0.02 -13.53 -32.03
CA ASP A 522 0.75 -14.03 -30.89
C ASP A 522 0.63 -13.05 -29.72
N ASN A 523 0.00 -13.50 -28.64
CA ASN A 523 -0.20 -12.70 -27.44
C ASN A 523 1.12 -12.39 -26.72
N ASP A 524 2.10 -13.30 -26.73
CA ASP A 524 3.41 -13.06 -26.11
C ASP A 524 4.13 -11.95 -26.86
N LYS A 525 4.03 -11.95 -28.20
CA LYS A 525 4.55 -10.85 -29.00
C LYS A 525 3.83 -9.53 -28.73
N LYS A 526 2.52 -9.55 -28.49
CA LYS A 526 1.77 -8.34 -28.09
C LYS A 526 2.22 -7.80 -26.73
N ILE A 527 2.51 -8.66 -25.76
CA ILE A 527 3.08 -8.27 -24.47
C ILE A 527 4.41 -7.54 -24.67
N GLU A 528 5.34 -8.14 -25.43
CA GLU A 528 6.64 -7.53 -25.74
C GLU A 528 6.49 -6.17 -26.43
N LEU A 529 5.61 -6.08 -27.43
CA LEU A 529 5.34 -4.85 -28.18
C LEU A 529 4.69 -3.77 -27.30
N ALA A 530 3.67 -4.13 -26.52
CA ALA A 530 2.99 -3.22 -25.60
C ALA A 530 3.96 -2.60 -24.57
N SER A 531 4.92 -3.38 -24.08
CA SER A 531 5.96 -2.90 -23.15
C SER A 531 6.81 -1.77 -23.73
N GLY A 532 6.99 -1.73 -25.05
CA GLY A 532 7.76 -0.69 -25.74
C GLY A 532 7.02 0.62 -25.98
N LEU A 533 5.71 0.70 -25.70
CA LEU A 533 4.91 1.91 -25.87
C LEU A 533 5.24 2.96 -24.81
N ILE A 534 5.00 4.23 -25.13
CA ILE A 534 5.02 5.29 -24.13
C ILE A 534 3.97 5.02 -23.04
N ASN A 535 4.37 5.22 -21.78
CA ASN A 535 3.63 4.86 -20.57
C ASN A 535 2.43 5.79 -20.28
N TYR A 536 1.62 6.14 -21.28
CA TYR A 536 0.43 6.97 -21.07
C TYR A 536 -0.71 6.18 -20.40
N PRO A 537 -1.39 6.71 -19.37
CA PRO A 537 -2.49 6.00 -18.72
C PRO A 537 -3.74 5.88 -19.61
N TRP A 538 -3.98 6.87 -20.48
CA TRP A 538 -5.20 7.02 -21.27
C TRP A 538 -5.20 6.28 -22.61
N ASN A 539 -4.12 5.57 -22.99
CA ASN A 539 -4.07 4.82 -24.26
C ASN A 539 -4.53 3.37 -24.12
N ARG A 540 -5.28 3.05 -23.06
CA ARG A 540 -5.75 1.68 -22.79
C ARG A 540 -7.02 1.62 -21.95
N LEU A 541 -7.81 0.57 -22.17
CA LEU A 541 -8.86 0.08 -21.28
C LEU A 541 -8.32 -1.11 -20.50
N ILE A 542 -8.48 -1.12 -19.19
CA ILE A 542 -8.10 -2.26 -18.33
C ILE A 542 -9.35 -2.91 -17.77
N LYS A 543 -9.40 -4.24 -17.79
CA LYS A 543 -10.49 -4.97 -17.12
C LYS A 543 -10.40 -4.73 -15.62
N THR A 544 -11.48 -4.24 -15.01
CA THR A 544 -11.47 -3.83 -13.60
C THR A 544 -11.12 -4.99 -12.67
N SER A 545 -11.52 -6.22 -13.02
CA SER A 545 -11.13 -7.40 -12.25
C SER A 545 -9.63 -7.64 -12.23
N LEU A 546 -8.91 -7.36 -13.33
CA LEU A 546 -7.44 -7.47 -13.38
C LEU A 546 -6.81 -6.41 -12.47
N LEU A 547 -7.28 -5.16 -12.56
CA LEU A 547 -6.83 -4.05 -11.74
C LEU A 547 -6.90 -4.38 -10.24
N HIS A 548 -8.01 -5.00 -9.80
CA HIS A 548 -8.20 -5.43 -8.41
C HIS A 548 -7.47 -6.72 -8.06
N SER A 549 -7.51 -7.77 -8.89
CA SER A 549 -6.88 -9.06 -8.49
C SER A 549 -5.36 -8.98 -8.41
N GLU A 550 -4.76 -8.16 -9.25
CA GLU A 550 -3.29 -8.04 -9.37
C GLU A 550 -2.73 -6.85 -8.60
N ASN A 551 -3.57 -6.11 -7.85
CA ASN A 551 -3.15 -4.90 -7.12
C ASN A 551 -2.38 -3.91 -8.00
N ILE A 552 -2.87 -3.64 -9.21
CA ILE A 552 -2.18 -2.74 -10.15
C ILE A 552 -2.44 -1.28 -9.73
N PHE A 553 -1.36 -0.54 -9.46
CA PHE A 553 -1.39 0.85 -9.01
C PHE A 553 -0.47 1.75 -9.84
N PHE A 554 -0.72 3.05 -9.76
CA PHE A 554 0.24 4.08 -10.16
C PHE A 554 1.33 4.24 -9.10
N GLY A 555 2.51 4.67 -9.52
CA GLY A 555 3.65 4.93 -8.62
C GLY A 555 3.38 6.05 -7.62
N SER A 556 4.06 5.96 -6.48
CA SER A 556 3.99 6.96 -5.40
C SER A 556 4.64 8.30 -5.74
N THR A 557 5.45 8.34 -6.80
CA THR A 557 6.32 9.44 -7.17
C THR A 557 5.57 10.56 -7.89
N VAL A 558 5.96 11.82 -7.67
CA VAL A 558 5.27 12.96 -8.32
C VAL A 558 5.45 12.94 -9.85
N VAL A 559 6.66 12.58 -10.29
CA VAL A 559 7.00 12.32 -11.70
C VAL A 559 7.09 10.81 -11.94
N HIS A 560 6.91 10.37 -13.18
CA HIS A 560 7.06 8.95 -13.56
C HIS A 560 6.07 7.98 -12.88
N ASN A 561 4.97 8.47 -12.30
CA ASN A 561 3.96 7.63 -11.64
C ASN A 561 3.25 6.65 -12.59
N ASP A 562 3.28 6.90 -13.90
CA ASP A 562 2.67 5.99 -14.87
C ASP A 562 3.55 4.76 -15.18
N ILE A 563 4.83 4.76 -14.75
CA ILE A 563 5.74 3.62 -15.00
C ILE A 563 5.21 2.34 -14.35
N PRO A 564 4.93 2.29 -13.04
CA PRO A 564 4.44 1.06 -12.42
C PRO A 564 3.13 0.55 -13.04
N PHE A 565 2.17 1.45 -13.26
CA PHE A 565 0.89 1.10 -13.89
C PHE A 565 1.07 0.49 -15.28
N HIS A 566 1.91 1.10 -16.13
CA HIS A 566 2.16 0.59 -17.48
C HIS A 566 2.75 -0.82 -17.47
N TRP A 567 3.81 -1.03 -16.70
CA TRP A 567 4.54 -2.30 -16.73
C TRP A 567 3.79 -3.41 -16.00
N HIS A 568 3.20 -3.11 -14.84
CA HIS A 568 2.43 -4.08 -14.06
C HIS A 568 1.15 -4.50 -14.80
N SER A 569 0.41 -3.56 -15.40
CA SER A 569 -0.79 -3.93 -16.16
C SER A 569 -0.51 -4.82 -17.37
N ILE A 570 0.64 -4.63 -18.04
CA ILE A 570 1.03 -5.43 -19.21
C ILE A 570 1.43 -6.84 -18.78
N ILE A 571 2.29 -6.98 -17.76
CA ILE A 571 2.81 -8.30 -17.36
C ILE A 571 1.73 -9.19 -16.74
N SER A 572 0.73 -8.59 -16.08
CA SER A 572 -0.36 -9.35 -15.47
C SER A 572 -1.47 -9.73 -16.46
N ALA A 573 -1.58 -9.06 -17.61
CA ALA A 573 -2.64 -9.30 -18.59
C ALA A 573 -2.38 -10.57 -19.41
N LYS A 574 -3.38 -11.46 -19.50
CA LYS A 574 -3.28 -12.71 -20.27
C LYS A 574 -3.76 -12.56 -21.71
N ASN A 575 -4.65 -11.61 -21.97
CA ASN A 575 -5.18 -11.34 -23.30
C ASN A 575 -5.08 -9.84 -23.62
N ILE A 576 -4.14 -9.46 -24.48
CA ILE A 576 -3.92 -8.07 -24.88
C ILE A 576 -4.50 -7.80 -26.27
N GLY A 577 -5.29 -6.73 -26.35
CA GLY A 577 -5.87 -6.22 -27.59
C GLY A 577 -5.22 -4.93 -28.06
N PHE A 578 -5.31 -4.69 -29.37
CA PHE A 578 -4.94 -3.42 -30.00
C PHE A 578 -6.02 -3.05 -31.01
N SER A 579 -6.46 -1.79 -30.99
CA SER A 579 -7.37 -1.25 -32.00
C SER A 579 -6.89 0.08 -32.56
N ASN A 580 -7.44 0.45 -33.72
CA ASN A 580 -7.15 1.71 -34.41
C ASN A 580 -8.11 2.86 -34.03
N TYR A 581 -8.96 2.66 -33.02
CA TYR A 581 -9.82 3.73 -32.51
C TYR A 581 -8.96 4.82 -31.86
N SER A 582 -9.12 6.06 -32.31
CA SER A 582 -8.40 7.21 -31.79
C SER A 582 -9.21 7.86 -30.68
N VAL A 583 -9.04 7.39 -29.45
CA VAL A 583 -9.93 7.73 -28.33
C VAL A 583 -9.50 9.02 -27.63
N CYS A 584 -8.29 9.06 -27.08
CA CYS A 584 -7.80 10.23 -26.34
C CYS A 584 -7.17 11.25 -27.28
N THR A 585 -7.50 12.53 -27.11
CA THR A 585 -6.72 13.65 -27.65
C THR A 585 -6.00 14.32 -26.50
N HIS A 586 -4.69 14.07 -26.42
CA HIS A 586 -3.82 14.62 -25.41
C HIS A 586 -3.43 16.06 -25.74
N ARG A 587 -3.74 17.01 -24.86
CA ARG A 587 -3.46 18.43 -25.09
C ARG A 587 -2.12 18.83 -24.46
N LYS A 588 -1.23 19.35 -25.31
CA LYS A 588 0.05 19.93 -24.89
C LYS A 588 -0.05 21.44 -24.86
N PHE A 589 0.51 22.01 -23.81
CA PHE A 589 0.48 23.44 -23.51
C PHE A 589 1.90 24.00 -23.48
N THR A 590 2.08 25.20 -24.02
CA THR A 590 3.36 25.91 -24.02
C THR A 590 3.50 26.89 -22.85
N GLU A 591 2.41 27.50 -22.41
CA GLU A 591 2.41 28.54 -21.36
C GLU A 591 2.14 27.99 -19.95
N ARG A 592 1.61 26.76 -19.86
CA ARG A 592 1.29 26.11 -18.57
C ARG A 592 2.49 25.35 -18.01
N ASN A 593 2.71 25.48 -16.71
CA ASN A 593 3.71 24.70 -15.99
C ASN A 593 3.30 23.22 -15.94
N GLN A 594 3.75 22.43 -16.92
CA GLN A 594 3.57 20.99 -16.91
C GLN A 594 4.58 20.31 -15.99
N ILE A 595 4.16 19.24 -15.30
CA ILE A 595 5.02 18.40 -14.45
C ILE A 595 6.24 17.86 -15.23
N THR A 596 6.09 17.66 -16.54
CA THR A 596 7.16 17.25 -17.47
C THR A 596 8.32 18.25 -17.56
N ASN A 597 8.14 19.51 -17.13
CA ASN A 597 9.16 20.57 -17.16
C ASN A 597 9.86 20.81 -15.82
N ILE A 598 9.59 20.01 -14.78
CA ILE A 598 10.27 20.14 -13.48
C ILE A 598 11.77 19.81 -13.62
N SER A 599 12.66 20.61 -13.04
CA SER A 599 14.12 20.43 -13.06
C SER A 599 14.74 20.46 -11.65
N ASP A 600 14.12 19.76 -10.68
CA ASP A 600 14.58 19.71 -9.30
C ASP A 600 14.84 18.27 -8.80
N ALA A 601 15.14 18.12 -7.50
CA ALA A 601 15.44 16.84 -6.85
C ALA A 601 14.39 15.74 -7.08
N ARG A 602 13.14 16.10 -7.41
CA ARG A 602 12.08 15.14 -7.76
C ARG A 602 12.45 14.30 -8.98
N ARG A 603 13.40 14.72 -9.82
CA ARG A 603 13.90 13.89 -10.93
C ARG A 603 14.61 12.62 -10.48
N LEU A 604 15.17 12.58 -9.28
CA LEU A 604 15.72 11.35 -8.71
C LEU A 604 14.62 10.31 -8.41
N MET A 605 13.34 10.70 -8.36
CA MET A 605 12.23 9.76 -8.18
C MET A 605 12.11 8.74 -9.32
N VAL A 606 12.76 8.96 -10.48
CA VAL A 606 12.82 7.95 -11.55
C VAL A 606 13.39 6.63 -11.03
N PHE A 607 14.39 6.67 -10.15
CA PHE A 607 14.99 5.47 -9.59
C PHE A 607 14.02 4.70 -8.69
N GLU A 608 13.21 5.41 -7.91
CA GLU A 608 12.17 4.77 -7.10
C GLU A 608 11.05 4.19 -7.94
N ALA A 609 10.59 4.94 -8.95
CA ALA A 609 9.60 4.43 -9.89
C ALA A 609 10.11 3.13 -10.55
N LEU A 610 11.39 3.06 -10.93
CA LEU A 610 11.99 1.86 -11.51
C LEU A 610 12.17 0.73 -10.49
N ARG A 611 12.67 1.03 -9.29
CA ARG A 611 12.86 0.04 -8.21
C ARG A 611 11.53 -0.61 -7.83
N PHE A 612 10.52 0.20 -7.56
CA PHE A 612 9.17 -0.24 -7.23
C PHE A 612 8.56 -1.07 -8.37
N THR A 613 8.66 -0.59 -9.61
CA THR A 613 8.16 -1.37 -10.75
C THR A 613 8.86 -2.72 -10.84
N ASN A 614 10.19 -2.78 -10.68
CA ASN A 614 10.94 -4.03 -10.75
C ASN A 614 10.49 -5.03 -9.67
N SER A 615 10.31 -4.58 -8.42
CA SER A 615 9.81 -5.45 -7.35
C SER A 615 8.43 -6.01 -7.65
N SER A 616 7.55 -5.18 -8.24
CA SER A 616 6.19 -5.59 -8.60
C SER A 616 6.10 -6.50 -9.83
N ILE A 617 7.10 -6.54 -10.73
CA ILE A 617 7.00 -7.35 -11.97
C ILE A 617 7.93 -8.55 -12.02
N GLN A 618 9.04 -8.56 -11.27
CA GLN A 618 10.09 -9.59 -11.42
C GLN A 618 9.67 -11.01 -11.02
N HIS A 619 8.61 -11.14 -10.23
CA HIS A 619 8.12 -12.42 -9.73
C HIS A 619 7.18 -13.14 -10.72
N TYR A 620 6.69 -12.44 -11.76
CA TYR A 620 5.89 -13.05 -12.80
C TYR A 620 6.74 -13.99 -13.67
N SER A 621 6.24 -15.19 -13.96
CA SER A 621 6.93 -16.13 -14.85
C SER A 621 7.23 -15.54 -16.23
N ASP A 622 6.33 -14.67 -16.70
CA ASP A 622 6.43 -14.00 -17.99
C ASP A 622 7.44 -12.85 -18.00
N TYR A 623 8.01 -12.49 -16.84
CA TYR A 623 8.98 -11.41 -16.74
C TYR A 623 10.17 -11.63 -17.69
N ILE A 624 10.56 -12.90 -17.90
CA ILE A 624 11.60 -13.28 -18.87
C ILE A 624 11.35 -12.72 -20.28
N LYS A 625 10.08 -12.60 -20.70
CA LYS A 625 9.66 -12.11 -22.02
C LYS A 625 9.93 -10.62 -22.19
N ILE A 626 9.74 -9.85 -21.13
CA ILE A 626 9.85 -8.37 -21.14
C ILE A 626 11.16 -7.86 -20.54
N LYS A 627 11.93 -8.72 -19.86
CA LYS A 627 13.13 -8.36 -19.10
C LYS A 627 14.14 -7.53 -19.88
N LYS A 628 14.38 -7.87 -21.15
CA LYS A 628 15.29 -7.11 -22.01
C LYS A 628 14.74 -5.72 -22.28
N THR A 629 13.48 -5.63 -22.72
CA THR A 629 12.77 -4.36 -22.98
C THR A 629 12.70 -3.49 -21.73
N TRP A 630 12.45 -4.10 -20.56
CA TRP A 630 12.48 -3.44 -19.26
C TRP A 630 13.86 -2.85 -18.94
N SER A 631 14.92 -3.63 -19.08
CA SER A 631 16.30 -3.17 -18.84
C SER A 631 16.68 -2.01 -19.76
N GLU A 632 16.33 -2.10 -21.04
CA GLU A 632 16.58 -1.04 -22.02
C GLU A 632 15.79 0.23 -21.71
N PHE A 633 14.50 0.09 -21.38
CA PHE A 633 13.65 1.20 -20.94
C PHE A 633 14.20 1.89 -19.69
N ALA A 634 14.54 1.11 -18.66
CA ALA A 634 15.06 1.61 -17.38
C ALA A 634 16.37 2.41 -17.57
N LYS A 635 17.29 1.91 -18.41
CA LYS A 635 18.52 2.63 -18.76
C LYS A 635 18.23 3.91 -19.54
N HIS A 636 17.36 3.84 -20.55
CA HIS A 636 17.05 4.97 -21.40
C HIS A 636 16.35 6.11 -20.62
N ILE A 637 15.37 5.80 -19.78
CA ILE A 637 14.64 6.83 -19.03
C ILE A 637 15.54 7.54 -18.01
N VAL A 638 16.48 6.82 -17.40
CA VAL A 638 17.47 7.40 -16.47
C VAL A 638 18.44 8.33 -17.20
N VAL A 639 18.88 7.97 -18.41
CA VAL A 639 19.73 8.84 -19.24
C VAL A 639 18.94 10.07 -19.69
N TRP A 640 17.70 9.90 -20.14
CA TRP A 640 16.82 11.01 -20.54
C TRP A 640 16.50 11.98 -19.39
N ALA A 641 16.39 11.47 -18.15
CA ALA A 641 16.12 12.28 -16.98
C ALA A 641 17.32 13.16 -16.56
N LYS A 642 18.55 12.80 -16.96
CA LYS A 642 19.80 13.44 -16.54
C LYS A 642 19.79 14.95 -16.70
N ASP A 643 19.37 15.43 -17.88
CA ASP A 643 19.44 16.85 -18.23
C ASP A 643 18.50 17.73 -17.38
N ARG A 644 17.63 17.10 -16.58
CA ARG A 644 16.68 17.76 -15.68
C ARG A 644 17.08 17.61 -14.21
N VAL A 645 18.17 16.90 -13.90
CA VAL A 645 18.70 16.76 -12.53
C VAL A 645 19.57 17.98 -12.21
N PRO A 646 19.31 18.69 -11.09
CA PRO A 646 20.17 19.79 -10.65
C PRO A 646 21.61 19.35 -10.41
N GLU A 647 22.56 20.25 -10.66
CA GLU A 647 23.99 20.02 -10.40
C GLU A 647 24.26 19.60 -8.95
N THR A 648 23.51 20.17 -7.99
CA THR A 648 23.62 19.84 -6.55
C THR A 648 23.25 18.39 -6.21
N HIS A 649 22.54 17.69 -7.09
CA HIS A 649 22.10 16.30 -6.91
C HIS A 649 22.79 15.32 -7.87
N MET A 650 23.78 15.79 -8.64
CA MET A 650 24.38 14.96 -9.68
C MET A 650 25.24 13.82 -9.09
N ASN A 651 25.81 13.99 -7.90
CA ASN A 651 26.48 12.89 -7.18
C ASN A 651 25.49 11.79 -6.78
N ASP A 652 24.34 12.15 -6.19
CA ASP A 652 23.28 11.19 -5.85
C ASP A 652 22.80 10.46 -7.10
N TYR A 653 22.60 11.18 -8.20
CA TYR A 653 22.21 10.62 -9.49
C TYR A 653 23.21 9.59 -10.02
N GLU A 654 24.52 9.91 -10.01
CA GLU A 654 25.54 9.00 -10.50
C GLU A 654 25.65 7.73 -9.64
N GLU A 655 25.54 7.87 -8.31
CA GLU A 655 25.52 6.72 -7.38
C GLU A 655 24.31 5.79 -7.67
N MET A 656 23.10 6.35 -7.69
CA MET A 656 21.86 5.59 -7.93
C MET A 656 21.83 4.97 -9.34
N LYS A 657 22.36 5.67 -10.34
CA LYS A 657 22.50 5.14 -11.70
C LYS A 657 23.43 3.94 -11.75
N SER A 658 24.61 4.05 -11.11
CA SER A 658 25.56 2.94 -11.05
C SER A 658 24.95 1.72 -10.35
N GLU A 659 24.27 1.91 -9.22
CA GLU A 659 23.57 0.84 -8.51
C GLU A 659 22.52 0.16 -9.39
N LEU A 660 21.62 0.94 -9.98
CA LEU A 660 20.57 0.43 -10.87
C LEU A 660 21.17 -0.35 -12.05
N PHE A 661 22.19 0.19 -12.71
CA PHE A 661 22.75 -0.43 -13.91
C PHE A 661 23.45 -1.75 -13.57
N ASN A 662 24.17 -1.80 -12.45
CA ASN A 662 24.76 -3.04 -11.94
C ASN A 662 23.70 -4.09 -11.63
N ASN A 663 22.61 -3.70 -10.96
CA ASN A 663 21.51 -4.61 -10.65
C ASN A 663 20.86 -5.17 -11.92
N LEU A 664 20.53 -4.30 -12.89
CA LEU A 664 19.96 -4.71 -14.17
C LEU A 664 20.91 -5.63 -14.95
N GLU A 665 22.23 -5.43 -14.90
CA GLU A 665 23.20 -6.31 -15.56
C GLU A 665 23.30 -7.68 -14.90
N ILE A 666 23.35 -7.74 -13.57
CA ILE A 666 23.33 -9.01 -12.81
C ILE A 666 22.05 -9.76 -13.13
N GLU A 667 20.93 -9.04 -13.17
CA GLU A 667 19.62 -9.61 -13.46
C GLU A 667 19.59 -10.19 -14.87
N VAL A 668 20.00 -9.46 -15.90
CA VAL A 668 20.09 -9.95 -17.28
C VAL A 668 20.99 -11.20 -17.38
N LYS A 669 22.09 -11.25 -16.63
CA LYS A 669 23.02 -12.41 -16.61
C LYS A 669 22.48 -13.64 -15.89
N ARG A 670 21.51 -13.51 -14.98
CA ARG A 670 21.02 -14.60 -14.10
C ARG A 670 20.22 -15.73 -14.77
N ASN A 671 20.18 -15.84 -16.09
CA ASN A 671 19.51 -16.94 -16.82
C ASN A 671 20.24 -17.32 -18.14
N VAL A 672 21.57 -17.46 -18.09
CA VAL A 672 22.34 -18.26 -19.08
C VAL A 672 22.60 -19.63 -18.49
#